data_AF-A0A0B8NYM9-F1
#
_entry.id   AF-A0A0B8NYM9-F1
#
_cell.length_a   1.000
_cell.length_b   1.000
_cell.length_c   1.000
_cell.angle_alpha   90.00
_cell.angle_beta   90.00
_cell.angle_gamma   90.00
#
_symmetry.space_group_name_H-M   'P 1'
#
loop_
_entity.id
_entity.type
_entity.pdbx_description
1 polymer ?
#
loop_
_entity_poly.entity_id
_entity_poly.type
_entity_poly.pdbx_seq_one_letter_code
_entity_poly.pdbx_strand_id
1 'polypeptide(L)'
;MEERILSTAAEIVEVSGSAVVVSATQGARNIEKGEILQPDSVVLLGNDADVLVRANDQVFVLQQNCVACLTIFEDGQSQIDSAPIAQLPDLDEVEPTYTEADIAQIQQLIRDGQDLGEALEIQEETRDTNAENSAGDGFVNVARDNAQVLADTQFETAGFSSDFNRVEDEEGLTITFAEGGGSIATQVVEGSISQSTYPQITTGSFFIEQATFQLDAESFEVSPLDIDQVLAELNANITSAGEAVTFVYDQGTNAIVGSVGGNEVLSITITPEQLPNGIELVVTTLVSAPIDHIDFNGQYISVANDQLNIGFDITGKDSSGFDLVEPIAFSTTVSDGSNPNFDAVGATSTTTIGEGNEVGANTADGDTGLALGSDTAEYLTINESILNSPTWNALTSNGLATSLSLTSEAQVDVDANPILDKIIVTLADDPDVVVLEVVVAVDGTYIATLKQPLDQDVETNINELIVPVDVVDYDGDSTPSVITVIIEDGDDPTGEPSLLDYVEIVGEQSETRTIEFTKGSDNIADISFEQSVSSDSAWTGIISNGELTRVDVSDDGKTILVETLGGEPVLQVVIDNSGEYTLTQYRAIEQESEILRLVIPTTATDTDGDSVTENINLVIRDNISPEGAPSEVDYVETGDEGQSTEGQIDFTIFSDAIEKVQFASSTETDPIWTSLTSNDSPVTVSLSNDNTLLTISTAGEPNEVVMTVTINTDGSYTVVQNAALDHPLDNLLELPITVIATDFDGDTGNEVITIKVTDGTDPAASDSSVTFTELENAVRNAAGTIKIDKGSDDIASVVFDPSVVSDDLTGFRVGIGLQ
;
A
#
# COMPACT_ATOMS: atom_id res chain seq x y z
N MET A 1 42.90 -3.31 8.48
CA MET A 1 42.62 -2.16 7.61
C MET A 1 41.66 -1.34 8.44
N GLU A 2 42.16 -0.23 9.04
CA GLU A 2 41.31 0.69 9.80
C GLU A 2 40.37 1.35 8.79
N GLU A 3 39.11 0.92 8.78
CA GLU A 3 38.07 1.58 8.01
C GLU A 3 37.66 2.82 8.79
N ARG A 4 38.35 3.92 8.48
CA ARG A 4 37.96 5.26 8.92
C ARG A 4 36.64 5.58 8.22
N ILE A 5 35.53 5.46 8.95
CA ILE A 5 34.28 6.10 8.58
C ILE A 5 34.56 7.61 8.56
N LEU A 6 34.67 8.19 7.37
CA LEU A 6 34.62 9.65 7.22
C LEU A 6 33.18 10.04 7.53
N SER A 7 32.90 10.41 8.78
CA SER A 7 31.73 11.24 9.03
C SER A 7 32.00 12.57 8.34
N THR A 8 31.29 12.83 7.24
CA THR A 8 31.44 14.11 6.53
C THR A 8 30.72 15.17 7.34
N ALA A 9 31.46 15.81 8.23
CA ALA A 9 30.92 16.81 9.13
C ALA A 9 30.54 18.08 8.35
N ALA A 10 29.39 18.69 8.69
CA ALA A 10 28.92 19.89 8.02
C ALA A 10 29.67 21.13 8.56
N GLU A 11 30.26 21.92 7.67
CA GLU A 11 31.03 23.12 8.03
C GLU A 11 30.23 24.40 7.71
N ILE A 12 30.24 25.33 8.66
CA ILE A 12 29.67 26.67 8.46
C ILE A 12 30.62 27.50 7.61
N VAL A 13 30.22 27.83 6.38
CA VAL A 13 31.04 28.59 5.43
C VAL A 13 30.91 30.10 5.65
N GLU A 14 29.73 30.56 6.03
CA GLU A 14 29.43 31.97 6.28
C GLU A 14 28.20 32.12 7.18
N VAL A 15 28.22 33.15 8.01
CA VAL A 15 27.11 33.54 8.89
C VAL A 15 26.91 35.04 8.72
N SER A 16 25.67 35.44 8.45
CA SER A 16 25.20 36.83 8.49
C SER A 16 24.01 36.88 9.45
N GLY A 17 23.95 37.87 10.34
CA GLY A 17 22.91 37.94 11.38
C GLY A 17 23.13 36.97 12.56
N SER A 18 22.11 36.83 13.40
CA SER A 18 22.17 36.06 14.65
C SER A 18 21.64 34.64 14.48
N ALA A 19 22.54 33.67 14.60
CA ALA A 19 22.25 32.25 14.48
C ALA A 19 22.88 31.46 15.63
N VAL A 20 22.11 30.49 16.15
CA VAL A 20 22.46 29.70 17.33
C VAL A 20 22.41 28.22 16.98
N VAL A 21 23.37 27.45 17.47
CA VAL A 21 23.36 25.98 17.41
C VAL A 21 23.08 25.42 18.79
N VAL A 22 22.22 24.42 18.84
CA VAL A 22 21.91 23.62 20.02
C VAL A 22 22.29 22.18 19.72
N SER A 23 23.01 21.52 20.62
CA SER A 23 23.34 20.09 20.48
C SER A 23 23.03 19.35 21.78
N ALA A 24 22.82 18.04 21.71
CA ALA A 24 22.53 17.23 22.90
C ALA A 24 23.66 17.25 23.96
N THR A 25 24.88 17.65 23.58
CA THR A 25 26.06 17.63 24.46
C THR A 25 26.57 19.02 24.87
N GLN A 26 26.05 20.08 24.27
CA GLN A 26 26.43 21.47 24.54
C GLN A 26 25.20 22.37 24.50
N GLY A 27 25.05 23.24 25.51
CA GLY A 27 23.98 24.23 25.54
C GLY A 27 24.01 25.18 24.33
N ALA A 28 22.90 25.88 24.11
CA ALA A 28 22.73 26.82 23.02
C ALA A 28 23.88 27.84 22.95
N ARG A 29 24.47 28.00 21.77
CA ARG A 29 25.57 28.94 21.54
C ARG A 29 25.57 29.51 20.13
N ASN A 30 26.16 30.69 19.97
CA ASN A 30 26.27 31.34 18.67
C ASN A 30 27.13 30.52 17.70
N ILE A 31 26.74 30.55 16.42
CA ILE A 31 27.45 29.88 15.34
C ILE A 31 28.57 30.76 14.82
N GLU A 32 29.76 30.19 14.65
CA GLU A 32 30.90 30.87 14.07
C GLU A 32 31.27 30.34 12.67
N LYS A 33 31.82 31.21 11.82
CA LYS A 33 32.35 30.80 10.51
C LYS A 33 33.53 29.84 10.67
N GLY A 34 33.49 28.72 9.96
CA GLY A 34 34.47 27.63 9.98
C GLY A 34 34.19 26.58 11.05
N GLU A 35 33.08 26.71 11.78
CA GLU A 35 32.66 25.74 12.78
C GLU A 35 32.14 24.45 12.13
N ILE A 36 32.44 23.31 12.75
CA ILE A 36 31.97 22.00 12.33
C ILE A 36 30.79 21.57 13.21
N LEU A 37 29.62 21.42 12.60
CA LEU A 37 28.41 20.92 13.25
C LEU A 37 28.53 19.41 13.51
N GLN A 38 28.11 18.99 14.70
CA GLN A 38 28.03 17.57 15.06
C GLN A 38 26.70 16.98 14.56
N PRO A 39 26.62 15.65 14.34
CA PRO A 39 25.34 14.97 14.16
C PRO A 39 24.35 15.37 15.27
N ASP A 40 23.07 15.50 14.92
CA ASP A 40 21.97 15.88 15.83
C ASP A 40 22.04 17.33 16.37
N SER A 41 22.79 18.20 15.69
CA SER A 41 22.77 19.63 15.99
C SER A 41 21.55 20.30 15.34
N VAL A 42 20.86 21.13 16.10
CA VAL A 42 19.74 21.97 15.65
C VAL A 42 20.24 23.41 15.51
N VAL A 43 20.07 23.98 14.33
CA VAL A 43 20.44 25.37 14.02
C VAL A 43 19.19 26.24 13.99
N LEU A 44 19.22 27.36 14.72
CA LEU A 44 18.17 28.36 14.83
C LEU A 44 18.64 29.65 14.17
N LEU A 45 17.90 30.16 13.17
CA LEU A 45 18.21 31.41 12.47
C LEU A 45 17.20 32.50 12.79
N GLY A 46 17.65 33.62 13.38
CA GLY A 46 16.80 34.76 13.70
C GLY A 46 16.26 35.53 12.48
N ASN A 47 15.50 36.60 12.75
CA ASN A 47 14.73 37.37 11.75
C ASN A 47 15.55 38.02 10.62
N ASP A 48 16.87 38.21 10.80
CA ASP A 48 17.80 38.80 9.82
C ASP A 48 19.04 37.91 9.57
N ALA A 49 18.92 36.59 9.78
CA ALA A 49 20.05 35.67 9.69
C ALA A 49 20.05 34.83 8.40
N ASP A 50 21.20 34.77 7.73
CA ASP A 50 21.48 33.84 6.63
C ASP A 50 22.75 33.04 6.95
N VAL A 51 22.67 31.72 6.87
CA VAL A 51 23.81 30.82 7.14
C VAL A 51 24.08 29.91 5.94
N LEU A 52 25.33 29.92 5.46
CA LEU A 52 25.80 28.96 4.46
C LEU A 52 26.44 27.76 5.14
N VAL A 53 25.90 26.58 4.89
CA VAL A 53 26.42 25.30 5.40
C VAL A 53 26.92 24.47 4.23
N ARG A 54 28.13 23.92 4.35
CA ARG A 54 28.69 22.99 3.37
C ARG A 54 28.72 21.57 3.96
N ALA A 55 28.01 20.67 3.31
CA ALA A 55 28.02 19.24 3.60
C ALA A 55 28.16 18.47 2.28
N ASN A 56 28.98 17.40 2.26
CA ASN A 56 29.18 16.54 1.09
C ASN A 56 29.54 17.28 -0.22
N ASP A 57 30.42 18.30 -0.12
CA ASP A 57 30.82 19.21 -1.23
C ASP A 57 29.67 20.02 -1.88
N GLN A 58 28.48 20.01 -1.28
CA GLN A 58 27.34 20.85 -1.64
C GLN A 58 27.14 21.98 -0.61
N VAL A 59 26.67 23.14 -1.08
CA VAL A 59 26.43 24.33 -0.24
C VAL A 59 24.94 24.56 -0.13
N PHE A 60 24.45 24.59 1.10
CA PHE A 60 23.07 24.88 1.48
C PHE A 60 23.00 26.30 2.04
N VAL A 61 21.95 27.04 1.66
CA VAL A 61 21.67 28.38 2.18
C VAL A 61 20.46 28.28 3.08
N LEU A 62 20.67 28.48 4.39
CA LEU A 62 19.62 28.59 5.38
C LEU A 62 19.21 30.05 5.49
N GLN A 63 17.93 30.32 5.31
CA GLN A 63 17.37 31.67 5.34
C GLN A 63 16.75 31.98 6.70
N GLN A 64 16.50 33.26 6.96
CA GLN A 64 15.89 33.76 8.20
C GLN A 64 14.62 32.99 8.61
N ASN A 65 14.35 32.95 9.92
CA ASN A 65 13.18 32.30 10.51
C ASN A 65 13.09 30.81 10.22
N CYS A 66 14.20 30.10 10.33
CA CYS A 66 14.30 28.69 10.01
C CYS A 66 14.91 27.91 11.18
N VAL A 67 14.34 26.74 11.48
CA VAL A 67 15.06 25.67 12.17
C VAL A 67 15.62 24.73 11.10
N ALA A 68 16.90 24.39 11.22
CA ALA A 68 17.52 23.38 10.39
C ALA A 68 18.11 22.27 11.26
N CYS A 69 17.76 21.03 10.98
CA CYS A 69 18.32 19.85 11.63
C CYS A 69 19.31 19.17 10.69
N LEU A 70 20.49 18.85 11.21
CA LEU A 70 21.48 18.06 10.49
C LEU A 70 21.32 16.59 10.85
N THR A 71 20.79 15.81 9.92
CA THR A 71 20.68 14.36 10.05
C THR A 71 21.85 13.70 9.32
N ILE A 72 22.56 12.81 10.01
CA ILE A 72 23.63 12.01 9.41
C ILE A 72 23.20 10.55 9.47
N PHE A 73 23.04 9.93 8.30
CA PHE A 73 22.65 8.54 8.15
C PHE A 73 23.83 7.60 8.41
N GLU A 74 23.55 6.35 8.79
CA GLU A 74 24.57 5.35 9.16
C GLU A 74 25.54 5.01 8.01
N ASP A 75 25.17 5.32 6.77
CA ASP A 75 25.98 5.16 5.56
C ASP A 75 26.95 6.35 5.29
N GLY A 76 26.92 7.39 6.13
CA GLY A 76 27.78 8.57 6.04
C GLY A 76 27.23 9.69 5.15
N GLN A 77 25.98 9.60 4.69
CA GLN A 77 25.29 10.71 4.01
C GLN A 77 24.71 11.70 5.02
N SER A 78 24.73 12.99 4.67
CA SER A 78 24.26 14.08 5.53
C SER A 78 23.18 14.88 4.80
N GLN A 79 22.02 15.04 5.41
CA GLN A 79 20.89 15.82 4.92
C GLN A 79 20.60 16.97 5.89
N ILE A 80 20.27 18.15 5.34
CA ILE A 80 19.82 19.30 6.11
C ILE A 80 18.33 19.47 5.82
N ASP A 81 17.50 19.16 6.80
CA ASP A 81 16.06 19.42 6.73
C ASP A 81 15.76 20.74 7.42
N SER A 82 15.11 21.64 6.67
CA SER A 82 14.87 23.01 7.09
C SER A 82 13.39 23.32 7.07
N ALA A 83 12.84 23.80 8.19
CA ALA A 83 11.44 24.21 8.30
C ALA A 83 11.33 25.71 8.63
N PRO A 84 10.51 26.48 7.89
CA PRO A 84 10.25 27.87 8.21
C PRO A 84 9.36 27.98 9.46
N ILE A 85 9.58 29.01 10.27
CA ILE A 85 8.87 29.26 11.53
C ILE A 85 8.24 30.65 11.48
N ALA A 86 6.98 30.76 11.90
CA ALA A 86 6.22 32.01 11.82
C ALA A 86 6.70 33.10 12.78
N GLN A 87 7.31 32.72 13.92
CA GLN A 87 7.85 33.66 14.92
C GLN A 87 8.93 32.97 15.77
N LEU A 88 10.16 33.48 15.76
CA LEU A 88 11.23 33.07 16.68
C LEU A 88 11.37 34.08 17.83
N PRO A 89 11.81 33.65 19.03
CA PRO A 89 12.27 34.55 20.09
C PRO A 89 13.45 35.40 19.58
N ASP A 90 13.53 36.67 19.99
CA ASP A 90 14.63 37.57 19.63
C ASP A 90 15.96 37.03 20.18
N LEU A 91 16.89 36.66 19.30
CA LEU A 91 18.16 36.02 19.66
C LEU A 91 19.26 37.03 20.03
N ASP A 92 18.97 38.34 19.98
CA ASP A 92 19.94 39.41 20.20
C ASP A 92 20.11 39.85 21.67
N GLU A 93 19.38 39.25 22.62
CA GLU A 93 19.52 39.58 24.04
C GLU A 93 19.81 38.36 24.92
N VAL A 94 21.08 38.07 25.20
CA VAL A 94 21.55 37.72 26.57
C VAL A 94 23.07 37.96 26.67
N GLU A 95 23.49 39.06 27.30
CA GLU A 95 24.78 39.08 28.01
C GLU A 95 24.56 38.45 29.40
N PRO A 96 25.30 37.41 29.81
CA PRO A 96 25.11 36.84 31.14
C PRO A 96 25.61 37.81 32.21
N THR A 97 24.70 38.30 33.05
CA THR A 97 24.97 39.26 34.13
C THR A 97 25.66 38.66 35.36
N TYR A 98 26.07 37.39 35.34
CA TYR A 98 26.70 36.73 36.48
C TYR A 98 28.05 36.12 36.10
N THR A 99 29.08 36.52 36.84
CA THR A 99 30.46 36.05 36.69
C THR A 99 30.71 34.81 37.54
N GLU A 100 31.76 34.03 37.24
CA GLU A 100 32.19 32.90 38.10
C GLU A 100 32.48 33.32 39.56
N ALA A 101 32.78 34.60 39.79
CA ALA A 101 32.94 35.14 41.15
C ALA A 101 31.60 35.21 41.91
N ASP A 102 30.50 35.50 41.22
CA ASP A 102 29.15 35.59 41.79
C ASP A 102 28.64 34.18 42.17
N ILE A 103 28.93 33.19 41.32
CA ILE A 103 28.62 31.78 41.60
C ILE A 103 29.45 31.26 42.80
N ALA A 104 30.72 31.64 42.89
CA ALA A 104 31.58 31.27 44.03
C ALA A 104 31.10 31.89 45.35
N GLN A 105 30.52 33.10 45.30
CA GLN A 105 30.00 33.81 46.47
C GLN A 105 28.69 33.18 46.95
N ILE A 106 27.78 32.83 46.04
CA ILE A 106 26.53 32.11 46.33
C ILE A 106 26.83 30.71 46.91
N GLN A 107 27.80 29.98 46.35
CA GLN A 107 28.22 28.68 46.87
C GLN A 107 28.88 28.74 48.26
N GLN A 108 29.43 29.89 48.65
CA GLN A 108 29.97 30.10 50.00
C GLN A 108 28.83 30.43 50.99
N LEU A 109 27.86 31.24 50.58
CA LEU A 109 26.66 31.55 51.39
C LEU A 109 25.81 30.31 51.68
N ILE A 110 25.67 29.40 50.69
CA ILE A 110 25.01 28.11 50.86
C ILE A 110 25.79 27.21 51.85
N ARG A 111 27.13 27.21 51.78
CA ARG A 111 27.97 26.40 52.69
C ARG A 111 27.94 26.90 54.13
N ASP A 112 27.75 28.19 54.33
CA ASP A 112 27.68 28.83 55.65
C ASP A 112 26.24 28.87 56.23
N GLY A 113 25.26 28.34 55.48
CA GLY A 113 23.88 28.14 55.93
C GLY A 113 23.07 29.43 56.10
N GLN A 114 23.41 30.48 55.34
CA GLN A 114 22.70 31.77 55.36
C GLN A 114 21.58 31.81 54.33
N ASP A 115 20.56 32.64 54.60
CA ASP A 115 19.45 32.90 53.69
C ASP A 115 19.92 33.72 52.47
N LEU A 116 19.56 33.26 51.28
CA LEU A 116 20.02 33.80 50.00
C LEU A 116 19.28 35.09 49.61
N GLY A 117 18.08 35.32 50.15
CA GLY A 117 17.27 36.50 49.82
C GLY A 117 17.87 37.81 50.32
N GLU A 118 18.32 37.84 51.58
CA GLU A 118 18.83 39.06 52.24
C GLU A 118 20.23 39.49 51.72
N ALA A 119 20.98 38.56 51.13
CA ALA A 119 22.33 38.82 50.62
C ALA A 119 22.36 39.40 49.20
N LEU A 120 21.33 39.13 48.39
CA LEU A 120 21.23 39.60 47.00
C LEU A 120 20.61 41.00 46.90
N GLU A 121 19.75 41.37 47.85
CA GLU A 121 19.09 42.69 47.91
C GLU A 121 20.09 43.85 48.14
N ILE A 122 21.26 43.57 48.73
CA ILE A 122 22.31 44.59 49.00
C ILE A 122 23.10 44.98 47.73
N GLN A 123 23.03 44.21 46.63
CA GLN A 123 23.77 44.53 45.40
C GLN A 123 23.02 45.45 44.41
N GLU A 124 21.70 45.61 44.53
CA GLU A 124 20.91 46.40 43.57
C GLU A 124 20.97 47.92 43.80
N GLU A 125 21.38 48.39 44.98
CA GLU A 125 21.40 49.82 45.32
C GLU A 125 22.47 50.67 44.57
N THR A 126 23.30 50.08 43.71
CA THR A 126 24.45 50.81 43.08
C THR A 126 24.46 50.89 41.56
N ARG A 127 23.40 50.47 40.85
CA ARG A 127 23.39 50.50 39.38
C ARG A 127 22.03 50.88 38.75
N ASP A 128 21.66 52.15 38.79
CA ASP A 128 21.20 52.86 37.58
C ASP A 128 21.14 54.38 37.81
N THR A 129 21.53 55.17 36.80
CA THR A 129 21.46 56.64 36.80
C THR A 129 20.78 57.24 35.57
N ASN A 130 20.04 56.51 34.73
CA ASN A 130 19.24 57.16 33.67
C ASN A 130 17.96 56.39 33.32
N ALA A 131 16.84 56.80 33.91
CA ALA A 131 15.49 56.37 33.53
C ALA A 131 14.71 57.54 32.92
N GLU A 132 14.71 57.65 31.59
CA GLU A 132 13.60 58.27 30.86
C GLU A 132 13.11 57.21 29.85
N ASN A 133 11.96 56.60 30.17
CA ASN A 133 11.19 55.61 29.39
C ASN A 133 11.29 54.13 29.79
N SER A 134 11.07 53.77 31.06
CA SER A 134 10.55 52.42 31.37
C SER A 134 9.28 52.50 32.21
N ALA A 135 8.26 51.77 31.74
CA ALA A 135 6.96 51.60 32.36
C ALA A 135 7.07 50.50 33.41
N GLY A 136 7.17 50.91 34.68
CA GLY A 136 7.26 50.00 35.83
C GLY A 136 6.78 50.64 37.12
N ASP A 137 5.92 51.66 37.03
CA ASP A 137 5.23 52.24 38.18
C ASP A 137 3.85 51.60 38.28
N GLY A 138 3.78 50.40 38.87
CA GLY A 138 2.51 49.69 39.03
C GLY A 138 2.61 48.25 39.52
N PHE A 139 2.54 48.11 40.84
CA PHE A 139 1.98 46.99 41.61
C PHE A 139 2.81 45.72 41.92
N VAL A 140 3.21 45.68 43.21
CA VAL A 140 2.98 44.65 44.25
C VAL A 140 3.53 43.22 44.07
N ASN A 141 4.54 42.94 44.89
CA ASN A 141 4.98 41.60 45.31
C ASN A 141 3.92 40.92 46.20
N VAL A 142 3.62 39.64 45.93
CA VAL A 142 3.02 38.72 46.92
C VAL A 142 4.13 37.86 47.51
N ALA A 143 4.52 38.13 48.75
CA ALA A 143 5.37 37.24 49.53
C ALA A 143 4.52 36.06 50.07
N ARG A 144 4.91 34.83 49.76
CA ARG A 144 4.38 33.63 50.42
C ARG A 144 5.21 33.31 51.66
N ASP A 145 4.86 33.93 52.78
CA ASP A 145 5.31 33.49 54.09
C ASP A 145 4.18 32.71 54.79
N ASN A 146 4.46 31.46 55.17
CA ASN A 146 3.65 30.63 56.05
C ASN A 146 3.65 31.21 57.49
N ALA A 147 2.94 32.31 57.70
CA ALA A 147 2.63 32.84 59.00
C ALA A 147 1.11 32.86 59.20
N GLN A 148 0.67 32.39 60.36
CA GLN A 148 -0.70 32.50 60.85
C GLN A 148 -1.32 33.84 60.47
N VAL A 149 -2.51 33.81 59.86
CA VAL A 149 -3.34 35.00 59.69
C VAL A 149 -3.86 35.40 61.08
N LEU A 150 -3.06 36.18 61.80
CA LEU A 150 -3.58 37.18 62.70
C LEU A 150 -3.93 38.36 61.83
N ALA A 151 -5.21 38.73 61.79
CA ALA A 151 -5.67 39.95 61.16
C ALA A 151 -4.91 41.14 61.74
N ASP A 152 -4.14 41.85 60.90
CA ASP A 152 -3.52 43.13 61.24
C ASP A 152 -4.34 44.23 60.56
N THR A 153 -5.12 44.95 61.36
CA THR A 153 -5.92 46.09 60.90
C THR A 153 -5.00 47.30 60.68
N GLN A 154 -4.78 47.69 59.42
CA GLN A 154 -4.22 49.01 59.12
C GLN A 154 -5.30 50.07 59.35
N PHE A 155 -5.32 50.66 60.54
CA PHE A 155 -6.04 51.91 60.76
C PHE A 155 -5.27 53.05 60.11
N GLU A 156 -5.64 53.43 58.90
CA GLU A 156 -5.33 54.75 58.35
C GLU A 156 -6.29 55.76 58.99
N THR A 157 -5.83 56.49 60.00
CA THR A 157 -6.60 57.61 60.58
C THR A 157 -6.32 58.89 59.80
N ALA A 158 -6.83 58.96 58.57
CA ALA A 158 -7.15 60.25 57.98
C ALA A 158 -8.41 60.75 58.69
N GLY A 159 -8.29 61.81 59.49
CA GLY A 159 -9.44 62.41 60.14
C GLY A 159 -10.44 62.90 59.10
N PHE A 160 -11.55 62.18 58.95
CA PHE A 160 -12.69 62.63 58.17
C PHE A 160 -13.18 63.97 58.75
N SER A 161 -13.24 65.00 57.91
CA SER A 161 -14.03 66.19 58.19
C SER A 161 -15.49 65.83 57.97
N SER A 162 -16.13 65.28 59.00
CA SER A 162 -17.55 64.94 59.00
C SER A 162 -18.41 66.21 59.05
N ASP A 163 -19.00 66.56 57.91
CA ASP A 163 -20.14 67.48 57.85
C ASP A 163 -21.38 66.70 58.30
N PHE A 164 -21.55 66.57 59.61
CA PHE A 164 -22.72 65.89 60.19
C PHE A 164 -24.02 66.59 59.75
N ASN A 165 -24.97 65.83 59.22
CA ASN A 165 -26.37 66.25 59.12
C ASN A 165 -26.97 66.34 60.52
N ARG A 166 -26.82 67.52 61.15
CA ARG A 166 -27.30 67.78 62.51
C ARG A 166 -28.76 68.21 62.48
N VAL A 167 -29.61 67.48 63.18
CA VAL A 167 -30.94 67.95 63.56
C VAL A 167 -30.87 68.38 65.02
N GLU A 168 -31.00 69.68 65.29
CA GLU A 168 -31.19 70.19 66.65
C GLU A 168 -32.65 70.00 67.04
N ASP A 169 -32.92 69.27 68.13
CA ASP A 169 -34.26 69.23 68.72
C ASP A 169 -34.55 70.52 69.53
N GLU A 170 -35.81 70.72 69.91
CA GLU A 170 -36.24 71.89 70.70
C GLU A 170 -35.62 71.94 72.14
N GLU A 171 -34.82 70.94 72.55
CA GLU A 171 -34.16 70.83 73.86
C GLU A 171 -32.62 70.89 73.82
N GLY A 172 -31.99 70.95 72.63
CA GLY A 172 -30.55 71.11 72.45
C GLY A 172 -29.73 69.81 72.48
N LEU A 173 -30.34 68.64 72.23
CA LEU A 173 -29.63 67.39 72.01
C LEU A 173 -29.16 67.30 70.54
N THR A 174 -27.88 66.98 70.31
CA THR A 174 -27.37 66.70 68.96
C THR A 174 -27.50 65.19 68.71
N ILE A 175 -28.38 64.80 67.80
CA ILE A 175 -28.48 63.42 67.29
C ILE A 175 -27.56 63.29 66.07
N THR A 176 -26.71 62.27 66.09
CA THR A 176 -25.88 61.82 64.97
C THR A 176 -26.36 60.45 64.50
N PHE A 177 -26.47 60.28 63.18
CA PHE A 177 -26.80 59.02 62.53
C PHE A 177 -25.53 58.27 62.17
N ALA A 178 -25.60 56.93 62.09
CA ALA A 178 -24.48 56.13 61.63
C ALA A 178 -24.25 56.39 60.14
N GLU A 179 -23.00 56.73 59.76
CA GLU A 179 -22.69 57.19 58.41
C GLU A 179 -22.90 56.08 57.36
N GLY A 180 -22.54 54.84 57.67
CA GLY A 180 -22.53 53.78 56.65
C GLY A 180 -21.52 54.10 55.54
N GLY A 181 -21.89 53.89 54.27
CA GLY A 181 -21.08 54.30 53.11
C GLY A 181 -19.82 53.47 52.82
N GLY A 182 -19.67 52.31 53.45
CA GLY A 182 -18.57 51.37 53.22
C GLY A 182 -18.77 50.44 52.03
N SER A 183 -17.77 49.61 51.74
CA SER A 183 -17.87 48.56 50.73
C SER A 183 -17.31 47.22 51.21
N ILE A 184 -17.97 46.12 50.87
CA ILE A 184 -17.50 44.75 51.03
C ILE A 184 -17.29 44.15 49.64
N ALA A 185 -16.07 43.72 49.33
CA ALA A 185 -15.75 43.03 48.09
C ALA A 185 -15.21 41.63 48.39
N THR A 186 -15.75 40.60 47.72
CA THR A 186 -15.29 39.22 47.83
C THR A 186 -15.00 38.61 46.45
N GLN A 187 -14.12 37.63 46.42
CA GLN A 187 -13.87 36.82 45.24
C GLN A 187 -13.86 35.34 45.62
N VAL A 188 -14.42 34.51 44.75
CA VAL A 188 -14.42 33.05 44.85
C VAL A 188 -14.20 32.49 43.44
N VAL A 189 -13.47 31.39 43.35
CA VAL A 189 -13.28 30.61 42.11
C VAL A 189 -14.13 29.36 42.24
N GLU A 190 -14.76 28.92 41.17
CA GLU A 190 -15.57 27.71 41.19
C GLU A 190 -14.76 26.45 41.51
N GLY A 191 -15.47 25.40 41.93
CA GLY A 191 -14.88 24.10 42.18
C GLY A 191 -14.65 23.32 40.88
N SER A 192 -14.31 22.05 41.02
CA SER A 192 -14.15 21.10 39.94
C SER A 192 -15.00 19.87 40.23
N ILE A 193 -15.82 19.46 39.27
CA ILE A 193 -16.58 18.21 39.33
C ILE A 193 -15.62 17.03 39.25
N SER A 194 -14.69 17.07 38.30
CA SER A 194 -13.70 16.01 38.08
C SER A 194 -12.78 15.80 39.28
N GLN A 195 -12.46 16.87 40.04
CA GLN A 195 -11.65 16.79 41.27
C GLN A 195 -12.50 16.78 42.56
N SER A 196 -13.83 16.84 42.45
CA SER A 196 -14.76 16.86 43.60
C SER A 196 -14.45 17.95 44.64
N THR A 197 -14.21 19.18 44.21
CA THR A 197 -13.81 20.28 45.11
C THR A 197 -14.95 21.18 45.57
N TYR A 198 -16.17 21.07 45.04
CA TYR A 198 -17.34 21.81 45.57
C TYR A 198 -17.72 21.38 47.00
N PRO A 199 -18.22 22.31 47.86
CA PRO A 199 -18.48 23.74 47.60
C PRO A 199 -17.26 24.64 47.85
N GLN A 200 -17.27 25.84 47.26
CA GLN A 200 -16.28 26.92 47.46
C GLN A 200 -16.89 28.07 48.25
N ILE A 201 -16.11 28.66 49.18
CA ILE A 201 -16.61 29.68 50.11
C ILE A 201 -15.65 30.86 50.21
N THR A 202 -16.21 32.07 50.30
CA THR A 202 -15.48 33.29 50.59
C THR A 202 -16.27 34.16 51.57
N THR A 203 -15.56 34.98 52.34
CA THR A 203 -16.18 35.84 53.35
C THR A 203 -15.51 37.21 53.33
N GLY A 204 -16.33 38.26 53.33
CA GLY A 204 -15.90 39.64 53.51
C GLY A 204 -16.59 40.26 54.73
N SER A 205 -15.98 41.28 55.32
CA SER A 205 -16.60 41.98 56.44
C SER A 205 -16.34 43.48 56.42
N PHE A 206 -17.26 44.24 57.01
CA PHE A 206 -17.14 45.68 57.18
C PHE A 206 -17.67 46.11 58.55
N PHE A 207 -16.86 46.87 59.28
CA PHE A 207 -17.23 47.41 60.58
C PHE A 207 -18.01 48.72 60.45
N ILE A 208 -19.18 48.79 61.09
CA ILE A 208 -20.05 49.96 61.09
C ILE A 208 -20.08 50.55 62.50
N GLU A 209 -19.52 51.74 62.67
CA GLU A 209 -19.52 52.45 63.95
C GLU A 209 -20.94 52.96 64.29
N GLN A 210 -21.39 52.70 65.52
CA GLN A 210 -22.66 53.23 66.00
C GLN A 210 -22.54 54.71 66.36
N ALA A 211 -23.59 55.49 66.10
CA ALA A 211 -23.61 56.93 66.38
C ALA A 211 -24.31 57.26 67.72
N THR A 212 -25.36 58.07 67.72
CA THR A 212 -26.09 58.41 68.96
C THR A 212 -26.90 57.22 69.52
N PHE A 213 -27.39 56.34 68.64
CA PHE A 213 -28.12 55.13 69.01
C PHE A 213 -27.35 53.87 68.62
N GLN A 214 -27.53 52.80 69.39
CA GLN A 214 -26.97 51.48 69.06
C GLN A 214 -27.63 50.97 67.76
N LEU A 215 -26.83 50.38 66.86
CA LEU A 215 -27.35 49.73 65.66
C LEU A 215 -28.18 48.49 66.01
N ASP A 216 -29.22 48.20 65.23
CA ASP A 216 -30.05 47.01 65.37
C ASP A 216 -29.58 45.93 64.39
N ALA A 217 -28.90 44.89 64.90
CA ALA A 217 -28.38 43.81 64.05
C ALA A 217 -29.47 43.07 63.27
N GLU A 218 -30.69 42.94 63.79
CA GLU A 218 -31.78 42.25 63.07
C GLU A 218 -32.36 43.09 61.92
N SER A 219 -31.95 44.35 61.79
CA SER A 219 -32.45 45.27 60.76
C SER A 219 -31.60 45.31 59.47
N PHE A 220 -30.46 44.61 59.44
CA PHE A 220 -29.57 44.61 58.28
C PHE A 220 -30.10 43.65 57.21
N GLU A 221 -30.38 44.18 56.03
CA GLU A 221 -30.94 43.44 54.91
C GLU A 221 -30.42 44.00 53.57
N VAL A 222 -30.57 43.23 52.49
CA VAL A 222 -30.39 43.78 51.14
C VAL A 222 -31.36 44.94 50.97
N SER A 223 -30.86 46.07 50.46
CA SER A 223 -31.63 47.27 50.18
C SER A 223 -32.93 46.91 49.43
N PRO A 224 -34.11 47.27 49.97
CA PRO A 224 -35.38 47.00 49.31
C PRO A 224 -35.55 47.66 47.94
N LEU A 225 -34.71 48.65 47.62
CA LEU A 225 -34.68 49.29 46.30
C LEU A 225 -33.98 48.42 45.24
N ASP A 226 -33.07 47.55 45.67
CA ASP A 226 -32.21 46.76 44.78
C ASP A 226 -32.67 45.31 44.68
N ILE A 227 -33.25 44.73 45.75
CA ILE A 227 -33.52 43.28 45.81
C ILE A 227 -34.39 42.73 44.67
N ASP A 228 -35.44 43.46 44.26
CA ASP A 228 -36.32 43.02 43.17
C ASP A 228 -35.58 43.00 41.82
N GLN A 229 -34.65 43.94 41.59
CA GLN A 229 -33.89 44.03 40.35
C GLN A 229 -32.73 43.02 40.33
N VAL A 230 -32.03 42.85 41.46
CA VAL A 230 -30.98 41.83 41.63
C VAL A 230 -31.55 40.43 41.35
N LEU A 231 -32.70 40.10 41.97
CA LEU A 231 -33.35 38.81 41.73
C LEU A 231 -33.85 38.67 40.29
N ALA A 232 -34.34 39.75 39.65
CA ALA A 232 -34.77 39.70 38.26
C ALA A 232 -33.61 39.44 37.30
N GLU A 233 -32.45 40.07 37.51
CA GLU A 233 -31.26 39.85 36.70
C GLU A 233 -30.67 38.44 36.91
N LEU A 234 -30.56 37.99 38.16
CA LEU A 234 -30.08 36.64 38.48
C LEU A 234 -30.97 35.54 37.87
N ASN A 235 -32.29 35.61 38.06
CA ASN A 235 -33.23 34.61 37.53
C ASN A 235 -33.34 34.61 35.99
N ALA A 236 -32.93 35.69 35.33
CA ALA A 236 -33.05 35.81 33.88
C ALA A 236 -31.81 35.33 33.13
N ASN A 237 -30.62 35.35 33.77
CA ASN A 237 -29.35 35.21 33.06
C ASN A 237 -28.42 34.13 33.63
N ILE A 238 -28.72 33.54 34.78
CA ILE A 238 -27.83 32.56 35.41
C ILE A 238 -28.38 31.14 35.25
N THR A 239 -27.57 30.26 34.67
CA THR A 239 -27.82 28.83 34.53
C THR A 239 -26.72 28.02 35.23
N SER A 240 -26.94 26.72 35.41
CA SER A 240 -26.02 25.76 36.04
C SER A 240 -26.21 24.42 35.33
N ALA A 241 -25.17 23.94 34.64
CA ALA A 241 -25.24 22.79 33.76
C ALA A 241 -26.40 22.89 32.75
N GLY A 242 -26.61 24.10 32.21
CA GLY A 242 -27.68 24.40 31.24
C GLY A 242 -29.08 24.57 31.85
N GLU A 243 -29.28 24.31 33.15
CA GLU A 243 -30.56 24.51 33.82
C GLU A 243 -30.68 25.90 34.45
N ALA A 244 -31.84 26.56 34.30
CA ALA A 244 -32.08 27.88 34.87
C ALA A 244 -32.07 27.86 36.41
N VAL A 245 -31.22 28.69 37.01
CA VAL A 245 -31.10 28.81 38.48
C VAL A 245 -32.22 29.71 39.02
N THR A 246 -32.99 29.20 39.98
CA THR A 246 -34.03 29.98 40.65
C THR A 246 -33.49 30.66 41.90
N PHE A 247 -33.39 31.99 41.87
CA PHE A 247 -32.95 32.83 42.96
C PHE A 247 -34.12 33.39 43.77
N VAL A 248 -34.02 33.26 45.10
CA VAL A 248 -34.95 33.84 46.08
C VAL A 248 -34.19 34.56 47.18
N TYR A 249 -34.81 35.58 47.76
CA TYR A 249 -34.32 36.20 48.99
C TYR A 249 -35.03 35.60 50.20
N ASP A 250 -34.31 34.80 50.98
CA ASP A 250 -34.81 34.23 52.23
C ASP A 250 -34.54 35.21 53.39
N GLN A 251 -35.58 35.95 53.77
CA GLN A 251 -35.53 36.88 54.90
C GLN A 251 -35.28 36.18 56.25
N GLY A 252 -35.59 34.89 56.37
CA GLY A 252 -35.36 34.12 57.60
C GLY A 252 -33.90 33.82 57.86
N THR A 253 -33.11 33.64 56.79
CA THR A 253 -31.66 33.41 56.86
C THR A 253 -30.84 34.61 56.39
N ASN A 254 -31.50 35.70 55.98
CA ASN A 254 -30.89 36.90 55.42
C ASN A 254 -29.94 36.58 54.24
N ALA A 255 -30.43 35.78 53.30
CA ALA A 255 -29.61 35.26 52.20
C ALA A 255 -30.32 35.34 50.84
N ILE A 256 -29.57 35.67 49.80
CA ILE A 256 -29.96 35.39 48.42
C ILE A 256 -29.52 33.95 48.12
N VAL A 257 -30.46 33.08 47.73
CA VAL A 257 -30.21 31.65 47.49
C VAL A 257 -30.69 31.28 46.08
N GLY A 258 -29.76 30.84 45.24
CA GLY A 258 -30.00 30.25 43.93
C GLY A 258 -30.06 28.73 44.01
N SER A 259 -31.08 28.12 43.41
CA SER A 259 -31.25 26.67 43.43
C SER A 259 -31.76 26.09 42.10
N VAL A 260 -31.31 24.87 41.79
CA VAL A 260 -31.73 24.05 40.66
C VAL A 260 -32.23 22.71 41.18
N GLY A 261 -33.44 22.31 40.82
CA GLY A 261 -34.04 21.06 41.32
C GLY A 261 -34.21 20.98 42.85
N GLY A 262 -34.10 22.11 43.56
CA GLY A 262 -34.09 22.18 45.03
C GLY A 262 -32.70 22.01 45.68
N ASN A 263 -31.64 21.87 44.89
CA ASN A 263 -30.26 21.89 45.35
C ASN A 263 -29.70 23.32 45.22
N GLU A 264 -28.95 23.77 46.22
CA GLU A 264 -28.31 25.09 46.22
C GLU A 264 -27.13 25.13 45.25
N VAL A 265 -27.07 26.19 44.43
CA VAL A 265 -25.97 26.47 43.47
C VAL A 265 -25.11 27.61 43.99
N LEU A 266 -25.74 28.71 44.40
CA LEU A 266 -25.07 29.91 44.91
C LEU A 266 -25.87 30.46 46.09
N SER A 267 -25.21 30.81 47.20
CA SER A 267 -25.81 31.62 48.25
C SER A 267 -24.92 32.76 48.72
N ILE A 268 -25.56 33.90 49.01
CA ILE A 268 -24.91 35.09 49.56
C ILE A 268 -25.66 35.43 50.86
N THR A 269 -25.01 35.20 52.00
CA THR A 269 -25.61 35.31 53.34
C THR A 269 -25.04 36.51 54.09
N ILE A 270 -25.92 37.37 54.62
CA ILE A 270 -25.56 38.56 55.39
C ILE A 270 -25.73 38.27 56.88
N THR A 271 -24.62 38.26 57.62
CA THR A 271 -24.56 37.97 59.05
C THR A 271 -24.03 39.17 59.83
N PRO A 272 -24.92 40.03 60.36
CA PRO A 272 -24.52 41.14 61.23
C PRO A 272 -24.14 40.61 62.63
N GLU A 273 -22.92 40.87 63.09
CA GLU A 273 -22.44 40.56 64.43
C GLU A 273 -22.41 41.81 65.31
N GLN A 274 -23.18 41.81 66.40
CA GLN A 274 -23.24 42.94 67.32
C GLN A 274 -21.96 43.07 68.16
N LEU A 275 -21.29 44.22 68.06
CA LEU A 275 -20.12 44.58 68.85
C LEU A 275 -20.42 45.74 69.84
N PRO A 276 -19.55 46.01 70.84
CA PRO A 276 -19.78 47.05 71.86
C PRO A 276 -19.88 48.48 71.31
N ASN A 277 -19.27 48.76 70.15
CA ASN A 277 -19.14 50.06 69.52
C ASN A 277 -19.76 50.12 68.11
N GLY A 278 -20.50 49.09 67.68
CA GLY A 278 -20.97 48.98 66.31
C GLY A 278 -21.47 47.60 65.94
N ILE A 279 -21.52 47.31 64.65
CA ILE A 279 -21.80 45.99 64.08
C ILE A 279 -20.69 45.64 63.10
N GLU A 280 -20.19 44.41 63.19
CA GLU A 280 -19.39 43.80 62.12
C GLU A 280 -20.36 43.14 61.13
N LEU A 281 -20.47 43.68 59.92
CA LEU A 281 -21.30 43.10 58.89
C LEU A 281 -20.49 42.08 58.11
N VAL A 282 -20.77 40.79 58.30
CA VAL A 282 -20.08 39.69 57.61
C VAL A 282 -20.95 39.21 56.45
N VAL A 283 -20.42 39.18 55.23
CA VAL A 283 -21.10 38.61 54.06
C VAL A 283 -20.35 37.37 53.59
N THR A 284 -21.04 36.25 53.50
CA THR A 284 -20.49 34.97 53.04
C THR A 284 -21.09 34.60 51.69
N THR A 285 -20.25 34.36 50.70
CA THR A 285 -20.64 33.80 49.40
C THR A 285 -20.23 32.33 49.35
N LEU A 286 -21.16 31.45 49.01
CA LEU A 286 -20.98 30.00 48.89
C LEU A 286 -21.40 29.55 47.49
N VAL A 287 -20.50 28.91 46.75
CA VAL A 287 -20.76 28.29 45.44
C VAL A 287 -20.75 26.77 45.64
N SER A 288 -21.89 26.13 45.44
CA SER A 288 -22.11 24.71 45.75
C SER A 288 -22.23 23.80 44.53
N ALA A 289 -22.43 24.38 43.36
CA ALA A 289 -22.51 23.70 42.07
C ALA A 289 -21.99 24.64 40.97
N PRO A 290 -21.71 24.14 39.76
CA PRO A 290 -21.21 24.94 38.65
C PRO A 290 -22.18 26.07 38.29
N ILE A 291 -21.66 27.20 37.85
CA ILE A 291 -22.45 28.29 37.27
C ILE A 291 -21.99 28.49 35.84
N ASP A 292 -22.93 28.66 34.91
CA ASP A 292 -22.57 28.83 33.51
C ASP A 292 -22.19 30.30 33.25
N HIS A 293 -20.93 30.57 32.88
CA HIS A 293 -20.40 31.92 32.66
C HIS A 293 -20.70 32.50 31.26
N ILE A 294 -21.96 32.44 30.85
CA ILE A 294 -22.39 33.03 29.58
C ILE A 294 -22.41 34.56 29.65
N ASP A 295 -21.63 35.18 28.76
CA ASP A 295 -21.48 36.64 28.64
C ASP A 295 -22.81 37.40 28.68
N PHE A 296 -22.95 38.29 29.67
CA PHE A 296 -24.12 39.14 29.88
C PHE A 296 -23.75 40.43 30.60
N ASN A 297 -24.46 41.52 30.33
CA ASN A 297 -24.19 42.82 30.98
C ASN A 297 -25.48 43.46 31.51
N GLY A 298 -25.66 43.40 32.82
CA GLY A 298 -26.77 44.00 33.58
C GLY A 298 -26.33 45.19 34.45
N GLN A 299 -27.23 45.68 35.30
CA GLN A 299 -26.95 46.78 36.22
C GLN A 299 -26.31 46.29 37.52
N TYR A 300 -26.78 45.16 38.05
CA TYR A 300 -26.32 44.57 39.30
C TYR A 300 -25.49 43.31 39.05
N ILE A 301 -25.79 42.60 37.96
CA ILE A 301 -25.15 41.35 37.55
C ILE A 301 -24.47 41.53 36.21
N SER A 302 -23.24 41.06 36.05
CA SER A 302 -22.56 41.01 34.76
C SER A 302 -21.62 39.81 34.68
N VAL A 303 -21.58 39.13 33.55
CA VAL A 303 -20.64 38.07 33.23
C VAL A 303 -19.77 38.53 32.07
N ALA A 304 -18.45 38.56 32.28
CA ALA A 304 -17.48 38.87 31.24
C ALA A 304 -16.10 38.29 31.58
N ASN A 305 -15.44 37.68 30.61
CA ASN A 305 -14.14 37.01 30.78
C ASN A 305 -14.18 36.01 31.96
N ASP A 306 -15.17 35.11 31.92
CA ASP A 306 -15.34 33.99 32.85
C ASP A 306 -15.47 34.46 34.31
N GLN A 307 -16.11 35.61 34.50
CA GLN A 307 -16.33 36.21 35.81
C GLN A 307 -17.75 36.74 35.95
N LEU A 308 -18.52 36.08 36.81
CA LEU A 308 -19.82 36.55 37.27
C LEU A 308 -19.63 37.57 38.40
N ASN A 309 -19.97 38.82 38.13
CA ASN A 309 -19.96 39.91 39.11
C ASN A 309 -21.39 40.17 39.59
N ILE A 310 -21.58 40.18 40.90
CA ILE A 310 -22.86 40.41 41.57
C ILE A 310 -22.67 41.56 42.55
N GLY A 311 -23.40 42.65 42.39
CA GLY A 311 -23.35 43.81 43.29
C GLY A 311 -24.74 44.24 43.77
N PHE A 312 -24.83 44.70 45.02
CA PHE A 312 -26.04 45.31 45.59
C PHE A 312 -25.71 46.08 46.87
N ASP A 313 -26.63 46.96 47.29
CA ASP A 313 -26.48 47.71 48.53
C ASP A 313 -27.13 46.98 49.73
N ILE A 314 -26.50 47.07 50.89
CA ILE A 314 -27.01 46.57 52.18
C ILE A 314 -27.39 47.79 53.03
N THR A 315 -28.60 47.78 53.57
CA THR A 315 -29.08 48.82 54.49
C THR A 315 -29.30 48.25 55.89
N GLY A 316 -29.45 49.13 56.87
CA GLY A 316 -29.69 48.78 58.26
C GLY A 316 -30.20 49.97 59.05
N LYS A 317 -30.70 49.73 60.26
CA LYS A 317 -31.28 50.72 61.15
C LYS A 317 -30.60 50.76 62.51
N ASP A 318 -30.73 51.89 63.19
CA ASP A 318 -30.49 51.97 64.61
C ASP A 318 -31.69 51.48 65.44
N SER A 319 -31.46 51.31 66.74
CA SER A 319 -32.48 50.93 67.73
C SER A 319 -33.62 51.95 67.90
N SER A 320 -33.50 53.14 67.31
CA SER A 320 -34.56 54.14 67.21
C SER A 320 -35.34 54.09 65.89
N GLY A 321 -34.92 53.21 64.96
CA GLY A 321 -35.54 52.98 63.66
C GLY A 321 -35.07 53.90 62.54
N PHE A 322 -33.95 54.62 62.71
CA PHE A 322 -33.37 55.44 61.64
C PHE A 322 -32.40 54.62 60.78
N ASP A 323 -32.52 54.76 59.47
CA ASP A 323 -31.63 54.11 58.50
C ASP A 323 -30.20 54.69 58.57
N LEU A 324 -29.23 53.95 58.02
CA LEU A 324 -27.89 54.46 57.73
C LEU A 324 -27.95 55.70 56.82
N VAL A 325 -26.98 56.62 56.96
CA VAL A 325 -26.90 57.82 56.09
C VAL A 325 -26.61 57.42 54.64
N GLU A 326 -25.68 56.48 54.44
CA GLU A 326 -25.38 55.84 53.16
C GLU A 326 -25.37 54.30 53.33
N PRO A 327 -25.90 53.53 52.36
CA PRO A 327 -25.86 52.07 52.42
C PRO A 327 -24.43 51.53 52.33
N ILE A 328 -24.25 50.25 52.64
CA ILE A 328 -22.99 49.53 52.45
C ILE A 328 -23.03 48.83 51.08
N ALA A 329 -22.13 49.18 50.18
CA ALA A 329 -22.04 48.51 48.89
C ALA A 329 -21.43 47.11 49.05
N PHE A 330 -22.08 46.08 48.52
CA PHE A 330 -21.52 44.73 48.44
C PHE A 330 -21.27 44.36 46.98
N SER A 331 -20.15 43.71 46.71
CA SER A 331 -19.86 43.07 45.43
C SER A 331 -19.14 41.74 45.62
N THR A 332 -19.52 40.71 44.87
CA THR A 332 -18.77 39.47 44.77
C THR A 332 -18.47 39.13 43.31
N THR A 333 -17.25 38.67 43.06
CA THR A 333 -16.85 38.08 41.77
C THR A 333 -16.75 36.57 41.94
N VAL A 334 -17.51 35.82 41.16
CA VAL A 334 -17.39 34.37 41.00
C VAL A 334 -16.65 34.12 39.70
N SER A 335 -15.36 33.81 39.80
CA SER A 335 -14.54 33.40 38.66
C SER A 335 -14.85 31.94 38.31
N ASP A 336 -14.91 31.66 37.03
CA ASP A 336 -14.97 30.29 36.51
C ASP A 336 -13.80 29.43 37.01
N GLY A 337 -14.02 28.12 37.06
CA GLY A 337 -13.10 27.12 37.53
C GLY A 337 -12.11 26.67 36.47
N SER A 338 -12.18 25.40 36.07
CA SER A 338 -11.21 24.78 35.17
C SER A 338 -11.94 24.24 33.96
N ASN A 339 -11.52 24.62 32.76
CA ASN A 339 -12.05 24.12 31.50
C ASN A 339 -12.01 22.57 31.44
N PRO A 340 -12.83 21.95 30.58
CA PRO A 340 -12.73 20.53 30.28
C PRO A 340 -11.34 20.21 29.73
N ASN A 341 -10.81 19.03 30.05
CA ASN A 341 -9.53 18.57 29.51
C ASN A 341 -9.57 17.07 29.19
N PHE A 342 -8.54 16.59 28.52
CA PHE A 342 -8.35 15.17 28.22
C PHE A 342 -7.11 14.67 28.94
N ASP A 343 -7.30 13.74 29.88
CA ASP A 343 -6.22 13.13 30.65
C ASP A 343 -5.58 11.97 29.89
N ALA A 344 -4.39 12.21 29.36
CA ALA A 344 -3.60 11.21 28.64
C ALA A 344 -3.19 10.00 29.51
N VAL A 345 -3.22 10.10 30.85
CA VAL A 345 -2.76 9.02 31.75
C VAL A 345 -3.79 7.88 31.85
N GLY A 346 -5.06 8.15 31.52
CA GLY A 346 -6.15 7.17 31.53
C GLY A 346 -6.82 6.94 30.17
N ALA A 347 -6.52 7.76 29.16
CA ALA A 347 -7.12 7.67 27.84
C ALA A 347 -6.70 6.41 27.07
N THR A 348 -7.66 5.82 26.37
CA THR A 348 -7.44 4.85 25.30
C THR A 348 -7.84 5.48 23.96
N SER A 349 -7.27 6.65 23.66
CA SER A 349 -7.55 7.41 22.43
C SER A 349 -7.06 6.74 21.15
N THR A 350 -6.34 5.62 21.24
CA THR A 350 -5.97 4.79 20.09
C THR A 350 -6.64 3.45 20.21
N THR A 351 -7.35 3.05 19.15
CA THR A 351 -7.95 1.73 19.03
C THR A 351 -7.51 1.07 17.73
N THR A 352 -7.41 -0.26 17.74
CA THR A 352 -6.95 -1.05 16.60
C THR A 352 -8.01 -2.07 16.23
N ILE A 353 -8.34 -2.15 14.94
CA ILE A 353 -9.29 -3.11 14.38
C ILE A 353 -8.54 -3.91 13.32
N GLY A 354 -8.44 -5.22 13.50
CA GLY A 354 -8.01 -6.11 12.42
C GLY A 354 -9.15 -6.40 11.46
N GLU A 355 -8.83 -6.53 10.19
CA GLU A 355 -9.77 -6.97 9.18
C GLU A 355 -10.21 -8.42 9.40
N GLY A 356 -11.30 -8.81 8.75
CA GLY A 356 -11.77 -10.19 8.78
C GLY A 356 -12.09 -10.68 7.38
N ASN A 357 -11.91 -11.98 7.16
CA ASN A 357 -12.04 -12.63 5.84
C ASN A 357 -13.46 -12.64 5.28
N GLU A 358 -14.45 -12.23 6.07
CA GLU A 358 -15.86 -12.23 5.71
C GLU A 358 -16.49 -10.92 6.14
N VAL A 359 -17.49 -10.48 5.38
CA VAL A 359 -18.30 -9.30 5.71
C VAL A 359 -18.89 -9.46 7.12
N GLY A 360 -18.42 -8.63 8.04
CA GLY A 360 -18.72 -8.75 9.46
C GLY A 360 -18.31 -7.49 10.22
N ALA A 361 -19.01 -7.22 11.32
CA ALA A 361 -18.73 -6.04 12.14
C ALA A 361 -17.59 -6.36 13.14
N ASN A 362 -16.37 -5.98 12.78
CA ASN A 362 -15.24 -5.95 13.71
C ASN A 362 -15.27 -4.62 14.45
N THR A 363 -15.26 -4.67 15.78
CA THR A 363 -15.45 -3.48 16.62
C THR A 363 -14.30 -3.31 17.58
N ALA A 364 -13.87 -2.08 17.77
CA ALA A 364 -12.99 -1.71 18.87
C ALA A 364 -13.50 -0.42 19.54
N ASP A 365 -13.44 -0.41 20.86
CA ASP A 365 -13.87 0.71 21.70
C ASP A 365 -12.67 1.41 22.34
N GLY A 366 -12.90 2.65 22.79
CA GLY A 366 -11.92 3.41 23.52
C GLY A 366 -12.54 4.60 24.26
N ASP A 367 -11.68 5.36 24.91
CA ASP A 367 -12.04 6.52 25.73
C ASP A 367 -11.02 7.64 25.48
N THR A 368 -11.50 8.84 25.21
CA THR A 368 -10.69 10.05 25.02
C THR A 368 -9.96 10.51 26.28
N GLY A 369 -10.34 9.99 27.46
CA GLY A 369 -9.85 10.42 28.77
C GLY A 369 -10.47 11.72 29.24
N LEU A 370 -11.70 12.01 28.83
CA LEU A 370 -12.38 13.27 29.12
C LEU A 370 -12.51 13.51 30.64
N ALA A 371 -12.05 14.68 31.09
CA ALA A 371 -12.21 15.18 32.44
C ALA A 371 -12.86 16.56 32.40
N LEU A 372 -14.09 16.65 32.88
CA LEU A 372 -15.00 17.78 32.65
C LEU A 372 -14.65 19.09 33.39
N GLY A 373 -13.59 19.15 34.19
CA GLY A 373 -13.22 20.42 34.80
C GLY A 373 -14.19 20.92 35.90
N SER A 374 -14.63 22.19 35.81
CA SER A 374 -15.60 22.89 36.69
C SER A 374 -17.04 22.53 36.44
N ASP A 375 -17.38 22.17 35.21
CA ASP A 375 -18.75 21.97 34.77
C ASP A 375 -18.94 20.61 34.06
N THR A 376 -20.07 20.41 33.38
CA THR A 376 -20.41 19.21 32.62
C THR A 376 -20.42 19.51 31.13
N ALA A 377 -20.02 18.54 30.30
CA ALA A 377 -20.03 18.72 28.86
C ALA A 377 -21.47 18.97 28.36
N GLU A 378 -21.68 20.08 27.66
CA GLU A 378 -22.86 20.31 26.82
C GLU A 378 -22.74 19.40 25.60
N TYR A 379 -21.53 19.32 25.03
CA TYR A 379 -21.27 18.54 23.84
C TYR A 379 -19.87 18.03 23.62
N LEU A 380 -19.78 16.90 22.91
CA LEU A 380 -18.56 16.44 22.28
C LEU A 380 -18.86 16.10 20.83
N THR A 381 -18.18 16.78 19.91
CA THR A 381 -18.39 16.64 18.47
C THR A 381 -17.08 16.30 17.76
N ILE A 382 -17.19 15.64 16.62
CA ILE A 382 -16.11 15.40 15.69
C ILE A 382 -15.96 16.64 14.81
N ASN A 383 -14.73 17.13 14.68
CA ASN A 383 -14.48 18.35 13.94
C ASN A 383 -14.76 18.16 12.42
N GLU A 384 -15.60 19.03 11.84
CA GLU A 384 -15.99 18.99 10.42
C GLU A 384 -14.80 19.02 9.44
N SER A 385 -13.62 19.47 9.88
CA SER A 385 -12.39 19.42 9.07
C SER A 385 -12.06 18.02 8.56
N ILE A 386 -12.52 16.97 9.23
CA ILE A 386 -12.35 15.58 8.80
C ILE A 386 -12.93 15.31 7.41
N LEU A 387 -14.02 16.00 7.03
CA LEU A 387 -14.64 15.88 5.71
C LEU A 387 -13.72 16.31 4.56
N ASN A 388 -12.72 17.15 4.87
CA ASN A 388 -11.73 17.63 3.91
C ASN A 388 -10.37 16.91 4.05
N SER A 389 -10.27 15.87 4.90
CA SER A 389 -9.03 15.14 5.10
C SER A 389 -8.64 14.33 3.85
N PRO A 390 -7.40 14.47 3.33
CA PRO A 390 -6.93 13.66 2.22
C PRO A 390 -6.92 12.17 2.54
N THR A 391 -6.54 11.79 3.76
CA THR A 391 -6.48 10.38 4.18
C THR A 391 -7.86 9.72 4.10
N TRP A 392 -8.87 10.36 4.70
CA TRP A 392 -10.24 9.81 4.69
C TRP A 392 -10.87 9.80 3.30
N ASN A 393 -10.58 10.80 2.46
CA ASN A 393 -11.13 10.88 1.10
C ASN A 393 -10.40 9.97 0.09
N ALA A 394 -9.23 9.42 0.46
CA ALA A 394 -8.46 8.51 -0.37
C ALA A 394 -8.76 7.04 -0.07
N LEU A 395 -9.56 6.74 0.96
CA LEU A 395 -9.89 5.36 1.33
C LEU A 395 -10.63 4.64 0.20
N THR A 396 -10.21 3.41 -0.04
CA THR A 396 -10.88 2.45 -0.91
C THR A 396 -11.21 1.19 -0.12
N SER A 397 -12.18 0.42 -0.58
CA SER A 397 -12.58 -0.85 0.02
C SER A 397 -12.86 -1.83 -1.10
N ASN A 398 -12.16 -2.97 -1.10
CA ASN A 398 -12.23 -3.93 -2.20
C ASN A 398 -11.99 -3.29 -3.58
N GLY A 399 -11.06 -2.33 -3.64
CA GLY A 399 -10.69 -1.58 -4.84
C GLY A 399 -11.73 -0.56 -5.32
N LEU A 400 -12.80 -0.37 -4.55
CA LEU A 400 -13.86 0.61 -4.84
C LEU A 400 -13.66 1.88 -4.01
N ALA A 401 -13.87 3.03 -4.63
CA ALA A 401 -13.81 4.32 -3.94
C ALA A 401 -14.87 4.40 -2.83
N THR A 402 -14.51 5.02 -1.70
CA THR A 402 -15.43 5.27 -0.59
C THR A 402 -15.98 6.69 -0.60
N SER A 403 -17.01 6.93 0.21
CA SER A 403 -17.59 8.24 0.48
C SER A 403 -17.75 8.43 1.98
N LEU A 404 -17.25 9.57 2.45
CA LEU A 404 -17.28 9.97 3.85
C LEU A 404 -18.50 10.85 4.13
N SER A 405 -19.18 10.60 5.24
CA SER A 405 -20.20 11.48 5.77
C SER A 405 -20.02 11.65 7.28
N LEU A 406 -20.29 12.86 7.75
CA LEU A 406 -20.38 13.19 9.16
C LEU A 406 -21.86 13.41 9.47
N THR A 407 -22.38 12.62 10.39
CA THR A 407 -23.74 12.74 10.88
C THR A 407 -23.68 13.15 12.34
N SER A 408 -23.75 14.46 12.54
CA SER A 408 -24.01 15.05 13.85
C SER A 408 -25.52 15.10 14.02
N GLU A 409 -26.14 13.95 14.30
CA GLU A 409 -27.56 13.90 14.68
C GLU A 409 -27.73 14.55 16.07
N ALA A 410 -27.74 15.89 16.04
CA ALA A 410 -28.32 16.86 16.97
C ALA A 410 -28.44 16.47 18.44
N GLN A 411 -27.48 16.97 19.22
CA GLN A 411 -27.38 16.94 20.67
C GLN A 411 -28.69 17.24 21.38
N VAL A 412 -28.90 16.52 22.48
CA VAL A 412 -30.15 16.07 23.13
C VAL A 412 -31.47 16.43 22.42
N ASP A 413 -32.21 15.44 21.89
CA ASP A 413 -33.67 15.60 21.70
C ASP A 413 -34.34 15.69 23.08
N VAL A 414 -35.48 16.38 23.17
CA VAL A 414 -36.26 16.75 24.37
C VAL A 414 -36.63 15.57 25.29
N ASP A 415 -36.37 14.33 24.85
CA ASP A 415 -36.62 13.05 25.52
C ASP A 415 -35.35 12.33 26.07
N ALA A 416 -34.17 12.98 26.10
CA ALA A 416 -32.94 12.51 26.79
C ALA A 416 -32.32 11.20 26.26
N ASN A 417 -32.32 10.97 24.94
CA ASN A 417 -31.49 9.93 24.32
C ASN A 417 -30.06 10.47 24.08
N PRO A 418 -28.99 9.69 24.32
CA PRO A 418 -27.62 10.17 24.13
C PRO A 418 -27.37 10.51 22.66
N ILE A 419 -26.76 11.66 22.41
CA ILE A 419 -26.28 11.98 21.06
C ILE A 419 -24.86 11.51 20.87
N LEU A 420 -24.72 10.90 19.71
CA LEU A 420 -23.53 10.30 19.21
C LEU A 420 -23.19 11.08 17.96
N ASP A 421 -22.00 11.65 17.92
CA ASP A 421 -21.47 12.14 16.65
C ASP A 421 -20.89 10.96 15.89
N LYS A 422 -21.17 10.90 14.59
CA LYS A 422 -20.89 9.70 13.79
C LYS A 422 -20.20 10.05 12.49
N ILE A 423 -19.06 9.43 12.26
CA ILE A 423 -18.48 9.33 10.93
C ILE A 423 -18.93 8.00 10.32
N ILE A 424 -19.42 8.06 9.09
CA ILE A 424 -19.80 6.88 8.31
C ILE A 424 -19.07 6.94 6.97
N VAL A 425 -18.26 5.92 6.71
CA VAL A 425 -17.66 5.62 5.42
C VAL A 425 -18.52 4.58 4.72
N THR A 426 -18.91 4.88 3.49
CA THR A 426 -19.73 4.00 2.63
C THR A 426 -19.02 3.77 1.30
N LEU A 427 -19.42 2.77 0.53
CA LEU A 427 -18.98 2.69 -0.87
C LEU A 427 -19.58 3.85 -1.67
N ALA A 428 -18.77 4.46 -2.54
CA ALA A 428 -19.18 5.65 -3.29
C ALA A 428 -20.26 5.35 -4.35
N ASP A 429 -20.28 4.13 -4.88
CA ASP A 429 -21.26 3.68 -5.88
C ASP A 429 -22.52 3.05 -5.27
N ASP A 430 -22.39 2.49 -4.05
CA ASP A 430 -23.51 1.95 -3.26
C ASP A 430 -23.49 2.45 -1.79
N PRO A 431 -24.12 3.61 -1.50
CA PRO A 431 -24.18 4.18 -0.16
C PRO A 431 -24.92 3.33 0.89
N ASP A 432 -25.65 2.28 0.48
CA ASP A 432 -26.29 1.36 1.42
C ASP A 432 -25.25 0.39 2.04
N VAL A 433 -24.05 0.28 1.46
CA VAL A 433 -22.93 -0.52 1.98
C VAL A 433 -22.03 0.36 2.85
N VAL A 434 -22.13 0.17 4.17
CA VAL A 434 -21.25 0.82 5.14
C VAL A 434 -19.95 0.03 5.26
N VAL A 435 -18.82 0.73 5.16
CA VAL A 435 -17.45 0.19 5.27
C VAL A 435 -16.93 0.38 6.70
N LEU A 436 -16.96 1.61 7.22
CA LEU A 436 -16.47 1.95 8.56
C LEU A 436 -17.46 2.92 9.23
N GLU A 437 -17.73 2.70 10.51
CA GLU A 437 -18.55 3.58 11.35
C GLU A 437 -17.79 3.92 12.63
N VAL A 438 -17.56 5.20 12.90
CA VAL A 438 -16.95 5.67 14.15
C VAL A 438 -17.97 6.53 14.88
N VAL A 439 -18.24 6.18 16.13
CA VAL A 439 -19.28 6.77 16.96
C VAL A 439 -18.63 7.32 18.23
N VAL A 440 -18.79 8.61 18.50
CA VAL A 440 -18.25 9.26 19.70
C VAL A 440 -19.40 9.76 20.58
N ALA A 441 -19.36 9.41 21.86
CA ALA A 441 -20.35 9.81 22.86
C ALA A 441 -19.88 11.04 23.66
N VAL A 442 -20.84 11.77 24.23
CA VAL A 442 -20.58 12.98 25.04
C VAL A 442 -19.75 12.71 26.31
N ASP A 443 -19.75 11.46 26.80
CA ASP A 443 -18.95 11.06 27.96
C ASP A 443 -17.47 10.79 27.62
N GLY A 444 -17.08 10.95 26.35
CA GLY A 444 -15.72 10.72 25.88
C GLY A 444 -15.44 9.30 25.40
N THR A 445 -16.40 8.36 25.56
CA THR A 445 -16.27 7.01 25.00
C THR A 445 -16.53 7.00 23.49
N TYR A 446 -15.87 6.10 22.77
CA TYR A 446 -16.08 5.94 21.35
C TYR A 446 -16.00 4.47 20.91
N ILE A 447 -16.65 4.15 19.79
CA ILE A 447 -16.64 2.83 19.18
C ILE A 447 -16.40 2.99 17.68
N ALA A 448 -15.39 2.31 17.17
CA ALA A 448 -15.15 2.14 15.75
C ALA A 448 -15.59 0.73 15.32
N THR A 449 -16.32 0.64 14.20
CA THR A 449 -16.88 -0.59 13.65
C THR A 449 -16.54 -0.70 12.16
N LEU A 450 -15.61 -1.59 11.82
CA LEU A 450 -15.29 -1.97 10.46
C LEU A 450 -16.27 -3.07 10.01
N LYS A 451 -16.90 -2.89 8.85
CA LYS A 451 -17.93 -3.79 8.29
C LYS A 451 -17.52 -4.41 6.95
N GLN A 452 -16.60 -3.75 6.23
CA GLN A 452 -15.96 -4.21 5.01
C GLN A 452 -14.45 -3.97 5.15
N PRO A 453 -13.61 -4.78 4.51
CA PRO A 453 -12.18 -4.53 4.46
C PRO A 453 -11.89 -3.21 3.74
N LEU A 454 -10.90 -2.46 4.20
CA LEU A 454 -10.34 -1.28 3.58
C LEU A 454 -9.06 -1.68 2.87
N ASP A 455 -8.75 -1.06 1.73
CA ASP A 455 -7.49 -1.37 1.06
C ASP A 455 -6.33 -0.63 1.77
N GLN A 456 -5.40 -1.37 2.38
CA GLN A 456 -4.22 -0.82 3.07
C GLN A 456 -3.06 -0.52 2.11
N ASP A 457 -2.02 0.11 2.65
CA ASP A 457 -0.73 0.25 1.97
C ASP A 457 0.12 -1.01 2.21
N VAL A 458 0.57 -1.66 1.13
CA VAL A 458 1.35 -2.92 1.14
C VAL A 458 2.68 -2.88 1.91
N GLU A 459 3.22 -1.70 2.23
CA GLU A 459 4.46 -1.62 3.02
C GLU A 459 4.17 -1.56 4.52
N THR A 460 3.04 -0.98 4.90
CA THR A 460 2.69 -0.71 6.30
C THR A 460 1.60 -1.64 6.83
N ASN A 461 0.79 -2.23 5.95
CA ASN A 461 -0.35 -3.11 6.25
C ASN A 461 -1.33 -2.47 7.26
N ILE A 462 -1.43 -1.13 7.25
CA ILE A 462 -2.33 -0.37 8.12
C ILE A 462 -2.94 0.84 7.42
N ASN A 463 -4.16 1.22 7.83
CA ASN A 463 -4.66 2.59 7.68
C ASN A 463 -4.74 3.26 9.06
N GLU A 464 -3.97 4.34 9.26
CA GLU A 464 -4.06 5.16 10.46
C GLU A 464 -5.01 6.35 10.23
N LEU A 465 -6.13 6.38 10.96
CA LEU A 465 -7.20 7.34 10.78
C LEU A 465 -7.34 8.26 12.01
N ILE A 466 -7.03 9.54 11.82
CA ILE A 466 -7.16 10.55 12.87
C ILE A 466 -8.58 11.13 12.86
N VAL A 467 -9.23 11.11 14.02
CA VAL A 467 -10.56 11.66 14.28
C VAL A 467 -10.41 12.83 15.27
N PRO A 468 -10.39 14.08 14.79
CA PRO A 468 -10.37 15.25 15.66
C PRO A 468 -11.72 15.41 16.36
N VAL A 469 -11.70 15.68 17.67
CA VAL A 469 -12.89 15.91 18.49
C VAL A 469 -12.74 17.19 19.31
N ASP A 470 -13.86 17.84 19.61
CA ASP A 470 -13.93 19.05 20.42
C ASP A 470 -15.01 18.84 21.49
N VAL A 471 -14.66 19.05 22.75
CA VAL A 471 -15.64 19.11 23.86
C VAL A 471 -15.94 20.57 24.19
N VAL A 472 -17.21 20.85 24.49
CA VAL A 472 -17.70 22.13 25.01
C VAL A 472 -18.60 21.85 26.22
N ASP A 473 -18.40 22.55 27.33
CA ASP A 473 -19.27 22.51 28.52
C ASP A 473 -20.33 23.63 28.50
N TYR A 474 -21.14 23.76 29.56
CA TYR A 474 -22.28 24.68 29.54
C TYR A 474 -21.92 26.15 29.79
N ASP A 475 -20.71 26.45 30.27
CA ASP A 475 -20.19 27.82 30.32
C ASP A 475 -19.53 28.28 28.99
N GLY A 476 -19.32 27.34 28.06
CA GLY A 476 -18.88 27.61 26.70
C GLY A 476 -17.38 27.40 26.48
N ASP A 477 -16.66 26.87 27.46
CA ASP A 477 -15.27 26.48 27.31
C ASP A 477 -15.10 25.33 26.32
N SER A 478 -14.19 25.50 25.36
CA SER A 478 -13.92 24.50 24.32
C SER A 478 -12.50 23.95 24.39
N THR A 479 -12.39 22.62 24.41
CA THR A 479 -11.09 21.92 24.40
C THR A 479 -11.02 20.90 23.26
N PRO A 480 -10.03 20.99 22.36
CA PRO A 480 -9.83 20.01 21.30
C PRO A 480 -9.06 18.77 21.78
N SER A 481 -9.26 17.65 21.09
CA SER A 481 -8.50 16.40 21.24
C SER A 481 -8.54 15.57 19.96
N VAL A 482 -7.85 14.43 19.96
CA VAL A 482 -7.77 13.50 18.84
C VAL A 482 -7.96 12.07 19.30
N ILE A 483 -8.67 11.30 18.49
CA ILE A 483 -8.76 9.84 18.55
C ILE A 483 -8.03 9.30 17.32
N THR A 484 -7.33 8.17 17.46
CA THR A 484 -6.70 7.44 16.37
C THR A 484 -7.37 6.07 16.23
N VAL A 485 -7.88 5.77 15.04
CA VAL A 485 -8.37 4.44 14.67
C VAL A 485 -7.38 3.82 13.70
N ILE A 486 -6.77 2.71 14.09
CA ILE A 486 -5.85 1.94 13.24
C ILE A 486 -6.61 0.75 12.69
N ILE A 487 -6.65 0.61 11.38
CA ILE A 487 -7.14 -0.59 10.71
C ILE A 487 -5.91 -1.40 10.30
N GLU A 488 -5.77 -2.60 10.85
CA GLU A 488 -4.73 -3.56 10.47
C GLU A 488 -5.28 -4.46 9.38
N ASP A 489 -4.49 -4.62 8.32
CA ASP A 489 -4.67 -5.59 7.24
C ASP A 489 -4.94 -7.01 7.78
N GLY A 490 -5.66 -7.80 6.99
CA GLY A 490 -6.03 -9.16 7.34
C GLY A 490 -5.20 -10.23 6.65
N ASP A 491 -5.86 -11.23 6.09
CA ASP A 491 -5.18 -12.36 5.47
C ASP A 491 -4.92 -12.07 3.98
N ASP A 492 -3.70 -12.30 3.51
CA ASP A 492 -3.28 -12.31 2.10
C ASP A 492 -4.05 -13.36 1.26
N PRO A 493 -4.08 -13.22 -0.08
CA PRO A 493 -4.63 -14.25 -0.96
C PRO A 493 -3.79 -15.55 -0.87
N THR A 494 -4.45 -16.69 -1.11
CA THR A 494 -3.78 -18.01 -1.17
C THR A 494 -4.10 -18.71 -2.49
N GLY A 495 -3.33 -19.73 -2.87
CA GLY A 495 -3.56 -20.45 -4.12
C GLY A 495 -3.12 -21.90 -4.12
N GLU A 496 -3.53 -22.62 -5.17
CA GLU A 496 -3.11 -24.00 -5.44
C GLU A 496 -2.61 -24.16 -6.88
N PRO A 497 -1.52 -24.90 -7.12
CA PRO A 497 -0.95 -25.05 -8.45
C PRO A 497 -1.88 -25.84 -9.40
N SER A 498 -1.82 -25.51 -10.68
CA SER A 498 -2.58 -26.20 -11.73
C SER A 498 -1.69 -27.14 -12.54
N LEU A 499 -2.30 -28.20 -13.11
CA LEU A 499 -1.65 -29.13 -14.04
C LEU A 499 -2.52 -29.34 -15.27
N LEU A 500 -1.94 -29.07 -16.44
CA LEU A 500 -2.47 -29.42 -17.74
C LEU A 500 -1.53 -30.43 -18.41
N ASP A 501 -2.03 -31.63 -18.67
CA ASP A 501 -1.31 -32.72 -19.33
C ASP A 501 -2.10 -33.11 -20.58
N TYR A 502 -1.54 -32.85 -21.76
CA TYR A 502 -2.17 -33.13 -23.05
C TYR A 502 -1.18 -33.71 -24.05
N VAL A 503 -1.73 -34.36 -25.10
CA VAL A 503 -0.95 -34.94 -26.19
C VAL A 503 -1.04 -34.02 -27.40
N GLU A 504 0.09 -33.79 -28.01
CA GLU A 504 0.24 -32.95 -29.19
C GLU A 504 -0.48 -33.51 -30.43
N ILE A 505 -0.98 -32.62 -31.31
CA ILE A 505 -1.58 -33.00 -32.59
C ILE A 505 -1.06 -32.11 -33.73
N VAL A 506 -1.18 -32.60 -34.97
CA VAL A 506 -1.04 -31.77 -36.17
C VAL A 506 -2.16 -30.71 -36.19
N GLY A 507 -1.77 -29.46 -36.01
CA GLY A 507 -2.63 -28.29 -36.19
C GLY A 507 -3.14 -27.69 -34.88
N GLU A 508 -4.33 -27.11 -34.94
CA GLU A 508 -4.86 -26.31 -33.83
C GLU A 508 -5.64 -27.16 -32.81
N GLN A 509 -5.28 -27.05 -31.54
CA GLN A 509 -6.06 -27.58 -30.42
C GLN A 509 -6.05 -26.62 -29.23
N SER A 510 -7.08 -26.72 -28.39
CA SER A 510 -7.22 -25.86 -27.23
C SER A 510 -7.79 -26.61 -26.03
N GLU A 511 -7.23 -26.31 -24.86
CA GLU A 511 -7.61 -26.89 -23.58
C GLU A 511 -7.77 -25.77 -22.55
N THR A 512 -8.86 -25.82 -21.78
CA THR A 512 -9.19 -24.84 -20.75
C THR A 512 -9.17 -25.50 -19.37
N ARG A 513 -8.54 -24.84 -18.41
CA ARG A 513 -8.45 -25.25 -17.00
C ARG A 513 -8.56 -24.03 -16.11
N THR A 514 -8.58 -24.26 -14.81
CA THR A 514 -8.54 -23.21 -13.80
C THR A 514 -7.32 -23.40 -12.91
N ILE A 515 -6.67 -22.31 -12.54
CA ILE A 515 -5.80 -22.22 -11.38
C ILE A 515 -6.60 -21.58 -10.24
N GLU A 516 -6.61 -22.21 -9.08
CA GLU A 516 -7.50 -21.80 -7.98
C GLU A 516 -6.74 -20.85 -7.06
N PHE A 517 -7.29 -19.64 -6.91
CA PHE A 517 -6.89 -18.70 -5.87
C PHE A 517 -8.07 -18.46 -4.93
N THR A 518 -7.79 -18.44 -3.64
CA THR A 518 -8.77 -18.10 -2.60
C THR A 518 -8.45 -16.71 -2.10
N LYS A 519 -9.43 -15.82 -2.22
CA LYS A 519 -9.35 -14.46 -1.68
C LYS A 519 -9.15 -14.52 -0.15
N GLY A 520 -8.34 -13.62 0.36
CA GLY A 520 -8.13 -13.45 1.80
C GLY A 520 -9.21 -12.55 2.40
N SER A 521 -8.80 -11.49 3.09
CA SER A 521 -9.71 -10.39 3.49
C SER A 521 -10.32 -9.71 2.26
N ASP A 522 -9.44 -9.36 1.33
CA ASP A 522 -9.77 -8.49 0.22
C ASP A 522 -10.20 -9.26 -1.01
N ASN A 523 -10.69 -8.54 -2.02
CA ASN A 523 -11.09 -9.15 -3.28
C ASN A 523 -9.88 -9.26 -4.21
N ILE A 524 -9.77 -10.37 -4.95
CA ILE A 524 -8.74 -10.48 -5.99
C ILE A 524 -8.97 -9.41 -7.06
N ALA A 525 -8.00 -8.52 -7.24
CA ALA A 525 -8.02 -7.48 -8.27
C ALA A 525 -7.49 -8.00 -9.60
N ASP A 526 -6.41 -8.79 -9.58
CA ASP A 526 -5.71 -9.25 -10.77
C ASP A 526 -5.19 -10.68 -10.63
N ILE A 527 -5.21 -11.45 -11.73
CA ILE A 527 -4.49 -12.72 -11.87
C ILE A 527 -3.71 -12.71 -13.19
N SER A 528 -2.39 -12.72 -13.14
CA SER A 528 -1.55 -12.55 -14.33
C SER A 528 -0.31 -13.45 -14.32
N PHE A 529 0.25 -13.69 -15.51
CA PHE A 529 1.48 -14.44 -15.68
C PHE A 529 2.71 -13.56 -15.41
N GLU A 530 3.72 -14.16 -14.79
CA GLU A 530 4.99 -13.49 -14.54
C GLU A 530 5.79 -13.28 -15.84
N GLN A 531 6.38 -12.08 -15.99
CA GLN A 531 7.19 -11.75 -17.16
C GLN A 531 8.43 -12.66 -17.32
N SER A 532 8.85 -13.31 -16.23
CA SER A 532 9.98 -14.25 -16.19
C SER A 532 9.89 -15.37 -17.24
N VAL A 533 8.67 -15.75 -17.65
CA VAL A 533 8.39 -16.75 -18.71
C VAL A 533 9.11 -16.40 -20.02
N SER A 534 9.14 -15.11 -20.40
CA SER A 534 9.79 -14.66 -21.65
C SER A 534 11.32 -14.88 -21.69
N SER A 535 11.93 -15.13 -20.54
CA SER A 535 13.37 -15.40 -20.39
C SER A 535 13.69 -16.83 -19.99
N ASP A 536 12.66 -17.67 -19.77
CA ASP A 536 12.83 -19.06 -19.37
C ASP A 536 13.38 -19.89 -20.54
N SER A 537 14.37 -20.74 -20.25
CA SER A 537 15.06 -21.54 -21.27
C SER A 537 14.19 -22.62 -21.91
N ALA A 538 13.20 -23.15 -21.18
CA ALA A 538 12.28 -24.15 -21.72
C ALA A 538 11.30 -23.50 -22.70
N TRP A 539 10.83 -22.29 -22.40
CA TRP A 539 9.97 -21.50 -23.31
C TRP A 539 10.72 -20.96 -24.52
N THR A 540 11.87 -20.32 -24.32
CA THR A 540 12.70 -19.78 -25.42
C THR A 540 13.37 -20.86 -26.28
N GLY A 541 13.39 -22.10 -25.80
CA GLY A 541 13.91 -23.26 -26.52
C GLY A 541 12.90 -23.92 -27.47
N ILE A 542 11.64 -23.47 -27.52
CA ILE A 542 10.62 -24.05 -28.39
C ILE A 542 10.99 -23.83 -29.87
N ILE A 543 10.88 -24.89 -30.68
CA ILE A 543 11.07 -24.88 -32.14
C ILE A 543 9.80 -25.47 -32.77
N SER A 544 9.42 -25.02 -33.98
CA SER A 544 8.23 -25.50 -34.69
C SER A 544 8.48 -25.69 -36.18
N ASN A 545 8.44 -26.94 -36.65
CA ASN A 545 8.74 -27.36 -38.03
C ASN A 545 10.08 -26.83 -38.59
N GLY A 546 11.16 -26.96 -37.83
CA GLY A 546 12.52 -26.50 -38.11
C GLY A 546 12.72 -24.99 -37.95
N GLU A 547 11.70 -24.25 -37.51
CA GLU A 547 11.74 -22.79 -37.35
C GLU A 547 11.93 -22.39 -35.89
N LEU A 548 12.93 -21.53 -35.62
CA LEU A 548 13.09 -20.90 -34.31
C LEU A 548 11.86 -20.06 -33.96
N THR A 549 11.52 -20.07 -32.67
CA THR A 549 10.43 -19.25 -32.13
C THR A 549 10.96 -18.14 -31.22
N ARG A 550 10.05 -17.24 -30.84
CA ARG A 550 10.21 -16.32 -29.71
C ARG A 550 8.99 -16.44 -28.80
N VAL A 551 9.18 -16.17 -27.53
CA VAL A 551 8.13 -16.09 -26.53
C VAL A 551 8.00 -14.66 -26.04
N ASP A 552 6.77 -14.17 -26.00
CA ASP A 552 6.41 -12.85 -25.48
C ASP A 552 5.29 -13.02 -24.44
N VAL A 553 5.37 -12.29 -23.33
CA VAL A 553 4.27 -12.13 -22.37
C VAL A 553 3.74 -10.70 -22.55
N SER A 554 2.42 -10.54 -22.62
CA SER A 554 1.79 -9.22 -22.75
C SER A 554 2.06 -8.33 -21.54
N ASP A 555 2.04 -7.01 -21.74
CA ASP A 555 2.32 -6.03 -20.67
C ASP A 555 1.38 -6.15 -19.46
N ASP A 556 0.16 -6.66 -19.66
CA ASP A 556 -0.84 -6.94 -18.62
C ASP A 556 -0.70 -8.36 -18.01
N GLY A 557 0.27 -9.13 -18.46
CA GLY A 557 0.51 -10.51 -18.05
C GLY A 557 -0.60 -11.49 -18.42
N LYS A 558 -1.59 -11.12 -19.24
CA LYS A 558 -2.75 -11.99 -19.54
C LYS A 558 -2.52 -12.99 -20.66
N THR A 559 -1.51 -12.76 -21.50
CA THR A 559 -1.25 -13.59 -22.68
C THR A 559 0.22 -13.95 -22.76
N ILE A 560 0.51 -15.24 -22.86
CA ILE A 560 1.80 -15.75 -23.35
C ILE A 560 1.60 -16.13 -24.82
N LEU A 561 2.46 -15.64 -25.70
CA LEU A 561 2.45 -15.98 -27.11
C LEU A 561 3.83 -16.49 -27.52
N VAL A 562 3.86 -17.70 -28.09
CA VAL A 562 5.00 -18.27 -28.78
C VAL A 562 4.71 -18.22 -30.26
N GLU A 563 5.62 -17.62 -31.03
CA GLU A 563 5.47 -17.45 -32.47
C GLU A 563 6.80 -17.64 -33.18
N THR A 564 6.75 -18.05 -34.44
CA THR A 564 7.97 -18.18 -35.25
C THR A 564 8.60 -16.81 -35.48
N LEU A 565 9.89 -16.77 -35.85
CA LEU A 565 10.52 -15.51 -36.25
C LEU A 565 9.87 -14.85 -37.48
N GLY A 566 9.02 -15.58 -38.21
CA GLY A 566 8.19 -15.08 -39.30
C GLY A 566 6.86 -14.45 -38.87
N GLY A 567 6.46 -14.60 -37.61
CA GLY A 567 5.23 -14.02 -37.05
C GLY A 567 4.02 -14.97 -37.00
N GLU A 568 4.22 -16.27 -37.23
CA GLU A 568 3.12 -17.25 -37.19
C GLU A 568 2.99 -17.84 -35.77
N PRO A 569 1.77 -17.92 -35.20
CA PRO A 569 1.58 -18.43 -33.84
C PRO A 569 1.88 -19.93 -33.76
N VAL A 570 2.50 -20.35 -32.67
CA VAL A 570 2.82 -21.75 -32.35
C VAL A 570 2.03 -22.20 -31.12
N LEU A 571 2.12 -21.45 -30.03
CA LEU A 571 1.45 -21.73 -28.76
C LEU A 571 0.98 -20.42 -28.14
N GLN A 572 -0.20 -20.42 -27.54
CA GLN A 572 -0.73 -19.28 -26.81
C GLN A 572 -1.37 -19.74 -25.51
N VAL A 573 -1.19 -18.97 -24.44
CA VAL A 573 -1.91 -19.16 -23.19
C VAL A 573 -2.55 -17.84 -22.80
N VAL A 574 -3.85 -17.84 -22.53
CA VAL A 574 -4.61 -16.66 -22.08
C VAL A 574 -5.25 -16.96 -20.73
N ILE A 575 -5.21 -16.02 -19.79
CA ILE A 575 -5.85 -16.13 -18.47
C ILE A 575 -6.77 -14.94 -18.18
N ASP A 576 -7.80 -15.17 -17.38
CA ASP A 576 -8.66 -14.12 -16.83
C ASP A 576 -8.57 -14.03 -15.29
N ASN A 577 -9.23 -13.02 -14.72
CA ASN A 577 -9.20 -12.77 -13.27
C ASN A 577 -10.06 -13.78 -12.46
N SER A 578 -10.68 -14.77 -13.11
CA SER A 578 -11.29 -15.91 -12.41
C SER A 578 -10.30 -17.08 -12.24
N GLY A 579 -9.10 -16.97 -12.83
CA GLY A 579 -8.10 -18.03 -12.87
C GLY A 579 -8.36 -19.05 -13.98
N GLU A 580 -9.39 -18.86 -14.81
CA GLU A 580 -9.60 -19.68 -16.01
C GLU A 580 -8.53 -19.31 -17.04
N TYR A 581 -7.75 -20.31 -17.46
CA TYR A 581 -6.78 -20.16 -18.52
C TYR A 581 -7.05 -21.14 -19.65
N THR A 582 -6.82 -20.67 -20.87
CA THR A 582 -6.95 -21.45 -22.09
C THR A 582 -5.61 -21.49 -22.79
N LEU A 583 -5.10 -22.71 -22.98
CA LEU A 583 -3.95 -22.98 -23.83
C LEU A 583 -4.46 -23.30 -25.24
N THR A 584 -3.84 -22.70 -26.26
CA THR A 584 -4.11 -22.98 -27.67
C THR A 584 -2.79 -23.27 -28.36
N GLN A 585 -2.62 -24.50 -28.83
CA GLN A 585 -1.57 -24.86 -29.75
C GLN A 585 -2.07 -24.60 -31.17
N TYR A 586 -1.25 -23.99 -32.03
CA TYR A 586 -1.56 -23.71 -33.43
C TYR A 586 -0.70 -24.53 -34.40
N ARG A 587 0.54 -24.84 -34.00
CA ARG A 587 1.52 -25.58 -34.78
C ARG A 587 2.20 -26.63 -33.91
N ALA A 588 2.79 -27.63 -34.56
CA ALA A 588 3.60 -28.64 -33.90
C ALA A 588 4.82 -28.02 -33.20
N ILE A 589 5.25 -28.61 -32.09
CA ILE A 589 6.31 -28.21 -31.20
C ILE A 589 7.32 -29.36 -31.21
N GLU A 590 8.55 -29.09 -31.64
CA GLU A 590 9.60 -30.10 -31.67
C GLU A 590 10.09 -30.41 -30.25
N GLN A 591 10.19 -31.70 -29.95
CA GLN A 591 10.63 -32.18 -28.66
C GLN A 591 11.72 -33.25 -28.83
N GLU A 592 12.90 -33.03 -28.29
CA GLU A 592 13.98 -34.05 -28.27
C GLU A 592 13.65 -35.25 -27.34
N SER A 593 12.54 -35.17 -26.62
CA SER A 593 12.03 -36.16 -25.68
C SER A 593 10.52 -36.21 -25.84
N GLU A 594 9.93 -37.37 -25.56
CA GLU A 594 8.49 -37.64 -25.55
C GLU A 594 7.62 -36.68 -24.70
N ILE A 595 8.24 -35.76 -23.93
CA ILE A 595 7.56 -34.86 -23.02
C ILE A 595 8.32 -33.52 -22.91
N LEU A 596 7.66 -32.44 -23.29
CA LEU A 596 8.02 -31.08 -22.95
C LEU A 596 7.31 -30.62 -21.66
N ARG A 597 8.07 -30.01 -20.74
CA ARG A 597 7.56 -29.47 -19.47
C ARG A 597 7.76 -27.97 -19.44
N LEU A 598 6.68 -27.23 -19.27
CA LEU A 598 6.71 -25.78 -19.13
C LEU A 598 6.07 -25.41 -17.79
N VAL A 599 6.60 -24.38 -17.15
CA VAL A 599 6.05 -23.81 -15.93
C VAL A 599 5.68 -22.37 -16.21
N ILE A 600 4.50 -21.96 -15.78
CA ILE A 600 4.02 -20.58 -15.84
C ILE A 600 3.77 -20.12 -14.40
N PRO A 601 4.70 -19.36 -13.80
CA PRO A 601 4.42 -18.67 -12.55
C PRO A 601 3.31 -17.66 -12.79
N THR A 602 2.26 -17.74 -11.97
CA THR A 602 1.02 -16.96 -12.10
C THR A 602 0.74 -16.32 -10.75
N THR A 603 0.59 -15.00 -10.72
CA THR A 603 0.42 -14.22 -9.49
C THR A 603 -1.01 -13.71 -9.41
N ALA A 604 -1.66 -13.93 -8.27
CA ALA A 604 -2.89 -13.26 -7.90
C ALA A 604 -2.58 -12.12 -6.95
N THR A 605 -3.14 -10.95 -7.21
CA THR A 605 -3.02 -9.74 -6.39
C THR A 605 -4.42 -9.26 -6.02
N ASP A 606 -4.67 -8.99 -4.74
CA ASP A 606 -5.93 -8.42 -4.27
C ASP A 606 -5.94 -6.89 -4.36
N THR A 607 -6.87 -6.24 -3.65
CA THR A 607 -7.20 -4.84 -3.86
C THR A 607 -6.38 -3.86 -3.04
N ASP A 608 -5.76 -4.28 -1.94
CA ASP A 608 -4.69 -3.54 -1.24
C ASP A 608 -3.32 -3.76 -1.88
N GLY A 609 -3.13 -4.86 -2.60
CA GLY A 609 -1.92 -5.14 -3.38
C GLY A 609 -1.11 -6.32 -2.86
N ASP A 610 -1.57 -7.02 -1.83
CA ASP A 610 -1.00 -8.29 -1.41
C ASP A 610 -1.17 -9.38 -2.46
N SER A 611 -0.21 -10.30 -2.48
CA SER A 611 -0.08 -11.23 -3.62
C SER A 611 0.47 -12.59 -3.27
N VAL A 612 0.04 -13.57 -4.06
CA VAL A 612 0.50 -14.95 -4.00
C VAL A 612 0.81 -15.48 -5.40
N THR A 613 1.93 -16.17 -5.55
CA THR A 613 2.32 -16.78 -6.83
C THR A 613 2.20 -18.29 -6.75
N GLU A 614 1.45 -18.85 -7.69
CA GLU A 614 1.33 -20.30 -7.89
C GLU A 614 1.67 -20.69 -9.32
N ASN A 615 1.99 -21.97 -9.53
CA ASN A 615 2.48 -22.45 -10.82
C ASN A 615 1.39 -23.18 -11.61
N ILE A 616 1.22 -22.80 -12.87
CA ILE A 616 0.60 -23.65 -13.88
C ILE A 616 1.69 -24.52 -14.49
N ASN A 617 1.56 -25.83 -14.32
CA ASN A 617 2.49 -26.81 -14.89
C ASN A 617 1.86 -27.39 -16.16
N LEU A 618 2.58 -27.23 -17.28
CA LEU A 618 2.20 -27.79 -18.56
C LEU A 618 3.05 -29.03 -18.86
N VAL A 619 2.38 -30.08 -19.28
CA VAL A 619 2.98 -31.33 -19.75
C VAL A 619 2.45 -31.57 -21.15
N ILE A 620 3.30 -31.27 -22.13
CA ILE A 620 3.02 -31.52 -23.53
C ILE A 620 3.68 -32.84 -23.86
N ARG A 621 2.88 -33.82 -24.28
CA ARG A 621 3.39 -35.13 -24.68
C ARG A 621 3.47 -35.20 -26.18
N ASP A 622 4.59 -35.67 -26.65
CA ASP A 622 4.78 -36.04 -28.04
C ASP A 622 3.82 -37.19 -28.43
N ASN A 623 3.64 -37.36 -29.73
CA ASN A 623 2.78 -38.36 -30.33
C ASN A 623 3.58 -39.52 -30.91
N ILE A 624 3.07 -40.16 -31.96
CA ILE A 624 3.55 -41.40 -32.55
C ILE A 624 4.20 -41.08 -33.90
N SER A 625 5.27 -41.79 -34.20
CA SER A 625 6.01 -41.73 -35.46
C SER A 625 5.13 -41.77 -36.73
N PRO A 626 5.61 -41.22 -37.87
CA PRO A 626 4.87 -41.23 -39.12
C PRO A 626 4.47 -42.64 -39.56
N GLU A 627 3.27 -42.81 -40.12
CA GLU A 627 2.79 -44.09 -40.64
C GLU A 627 2.40 -43.97 -42.12
N GLY A 628 2.62 -45.02 -42.92
CA GLY A 628 2.19 -45.05 -44.32
C GLY A 628 1.58 -46.38 -44.72
N ALA A 629 1.50 -46.60 -46.03
CA ALA A 629 1.19 -47.91 -46.60
C ALA A 629 2.27 -48.30 -47.60
N PRO A 630 2.58 -49.61 -47.75
CA PRO A 630 3.49 -50.08 -48.78
C PRO A 630 3.05 -49.64 -50.18
N SER A 631 4.04 -49.32 -51.02
CA SER A 631 3.83 -48.90 -52.41
C SER A 631 4.38 -49.94 -53.38
N GLU A 632 3.75 -50.09 -54.53
CA GLU A 632 4.14 -51.06 -55.56
C GLU A 632 4.09 -50.41 -56.95
N VAL A 633 5.12 -50.69 -57.76
CA VAL A 633 5.16 -50.31 -59.17
C VAL A 633 5.55 -51.52 -60.03
N ASP A 634 4.84 -51.69 -61.13
CA ASP A 634 5.06 -52.77 -62.08
C ASP A 634 5.45 -52.20 -63.45
N TYR A 635 6.42 -52.83 -64.11
CA TYR A 635 6.67 -52.58 -65.52
C TYR A 635 7.34 -53.78 -66.21
N VAL A 636 7.23 -53.81 -67.54
CA VAL A 636 7.90 -54.79 -68.40
C VAL A 636 9.16 -54.14 -68.94
N GLU A 637 10.32 -54.75 -68.75
CA GLU A 637 11.55 -54.17 -69.27
C GLU A 637 11.57 -54.17 -70.80
N THR A 638 12.20 -53.14 -71.37
CA THR A 638 12.31 -52.98 -72.83
C THR A 638 13.73 -53.19 -73.32
N GLY A 639 14.73 -53.05 -72.44
CA GLY A 639 16.15 -53.00 -72.82
C GLY A 639 16.61 -51.62 -73.30
N ASP A 640 15.72 -50.63 -73.35
CA ASP A 640 16.04 -49.25 -73.73
C ASP A 640 16.56 -48.44 -72.53
N GLU A 641 17.44 -47.49 -72.80
CA GLU A 641 17.95 -46.55 -71.79
C GLU A 641 16.85 -45.55 -71.37
N GLY A 642 16.67 -45.33 -70.06
CA GLY A 642 15.79 -44.30 -69.52
C GLY A 642 14.32 -44.69 -69.38
N GLN A 643 14.01 -45.99 -69.36
CA GLN A 643 12.66 -46.45 -69.05
C GLN A 643 12.29 -46.06 -67.61
N SER A 644 11.17 -45.37 -67.42
CA SER A 644 10.78 -44.83 -66.11
C SER A 644 9.37 -45.21 -65.68
N THR A 645 9.19 -45.35 -64.37
CA THR A 645 7.89 -45.47 -63.69
C THR A 645 7.93 -44.66 -62.40
N GLU A 646 6.76 -44.19 -61.96
CA GLU A 646 6.60 -43.33 -60.77
C GLU A 646 5.63 -43.99 -59.80
N GLY A 647 5.85 -43.74 -58.50
CA GLY A 647 4.97 -44.18 -57.43
C GLY A 647 4.95 -43.19 -56.27
N GLN A 648 4.14 -43.51 -55.25
CA GLN A 648 3.89 -42.64 -54.10
C GLN A 648 3.73 -43.49 -52.83
N ILE A 649 4.25 -42.99 -51.71
CA ILE A 649 3.87 -43.41 -50.35
C ILE A 649 3.14 -42.24 -49.71
N ASP A 650 1.89 -42.43 -49.29
CA ASP A 650 1.14 -41.42 -48.55
C ASP A 650 1.41 -41.58 -47.05
N PHE A 651 2.31 -40.75 -46.51
CA PHE A 651 2.56 -40.71 -45.06
C PHE A 651 1.45 -39.94 -44.36
N THR A 652 0.91 -40.54 -43.30
CA THR A 652 0.05 -39.89 -42.32
C THR A 652 0.93 -39.24 -41.26
N ILE A 653 0.68 -37.96 -41.02
CA ILE A 653 1.39 -37.13 -40.06
C ILE A 653 0.52 -37.02 -38.80
N PHE A 654 1.10 -37.20 -37.62
CA PHE A 654 0.35 -37.23 -36.35
C PHE A 654 0.56 -36.00 -35.47
N SER A 655 1.81 -35.70 -35.11
CA SER A 655 2.19 -34.47 -34.39
C SER A 655 2.99 -33.52 -35.29
N ASP A 656 4.10 -34.02 -35.83
CA ASP A 656 5.12 -33.18 -36.47
C ASP A 656 5.25 -33.46 -37.96
N ALA A 657 5.49 -32.41 -38.75
CA ALA A 657 5.65 -32.57 -40.19
C ALA A 657 6.87 -33.44 -40.54
N ILE A 658 6.82 -34.12 -41.68
CA ILE A 658 7.96 -34.92 -42.16
C ILE A 658 9.15 -34.01 -42.49
N GLU A 659 10.27 -34.19 -41.79
CA GLU A 659 11.54 -33.54 -42.06
C GLU A 659 12.21 -34.21 -43.27
N LYS A 660 12.27 -35.56 -43.28
CA LYS A 660 13.03 -36.32 -44.26
C LYS A 660 12.40 -37.66 -44.62
N VAL A 661 12.52 -38.04 -45.89
CA VAL A 661 12.24 -39.40 -46.39
C VAL A 661 13.48 -39.94 -47.09
N GLN A 662 13.90 -41.16 -46.77
CA GLN A 662 15.14 -41.76 -47.27
C GLN A 662 15.04 -43.29 -47.40
N PHE A 663 15.93 -43.90 -48.19
CA PHE A 663 16.07 -45.35 -48.21
C PHE A 663 16.88 -45.86 -47.01
N ALA A 664 16.51 -47.03 -46.51
CA ALA A 664 17.28 -47.70 -45.48
C ALA A 664 18.66 -48.11 -46.02
N SER A 665 19.72 -47.85 -45.25
CA SER A 665 21.10 -48.20 -45.62
C SER A 665 21.32 -49.71 -45.76
N SER A 666 20.44 -50.52 -45.16
CA SER A 666 20.44 -51.98 -45.33
C SER A 666 20.31 -52.41 -46.80
N THR A 667 19.66 -51.59 -47.64
CA THR A 667 19.45 -51.87 -49.07
C THR A 667 20.75 -52.13 -49.82
N GLU A 668 21.85 -51.43 -49.52
CA GLU A 668 23.15 -51.63 -50.19
C GLU A 668 23.74 -53.03 -49.97
N THR A 669 23.35 -53.69 -48.88
CA THR A 669 23.86 -55.00 -48.48
C THR A 669 22.84 -56.11 -48.63
N ASP A 670 21.63 -55.80 -49.10
CA ASP A 670 20.56 -56.77 -49.25
C ASP A 670 20.92 -57.78 -50.36
N PRO A 671 20.85 -59.10 -50.09
CA PRO A 671 21.09 -60.13 -51.09
C PRO A 671 20.22 -60.02 -52.34
N ILE A 672 18.99 -59.52 -52.24
CA ILE A 672 18.10 -59.35 -53.41
C ILE A 672 18.73 -58.39 -54.41
N TRP A 673 19.29 -57.29 -53.92
CA TRP A 673 19.91 -56.26 -54.75
C TRP A 673 21.34 -56.62 -55.20
N THR A 674 22.13 -57.23 -54.31
CA THR A 674 23.54 -57.56 -54.60
C THR A 674 23.73 -58.82 -55.43
N SER A 675 22.68 -59.63 -55.62
CA SER A 675 22.71 -60.83 -56.48
C SER A 675 22.21 -60.59 -57.91
N LEU A 676 21.72 -59.39 -58.22
CA LEU A 676 21.30 -59.02 -59.57
C LEU A 676 22.48 -59.06 -60.54
N THR A 677 22.18 -59.42 -61.77
CA THR A 677 23.08 -59.32 -62.91
C THR A 677 22.42 -58.55 -64.04
N SER A 678 23.21 -57.86 -64.85
CA SER A 678 22.77 -57.18 -66.07
C SER A 678 23.65 -57.68 -67.20
N ASN A 679 23.06 -58.33 -68.20
CA ASN A 679 23.79 -58.95 -69.32
C ASN A 679 24.90 -59.90 -68.83
N ASP A 680 24.56 -60.83 -67.92
CA ASP A 680 25.47 -61.78 -67.25
C ASP A 680 26.57 -61.14 -66.38
N SER A 681 26.58 -59.82 -66.21
CA SER A 681 27.56 -59.10 -65.40
C SER A 681 27.01 -58.78 -64.01
N PRO A 682 27.73 -59.08 -62.92
CA PRO A 682 27.30 -58.69 -61.57
C PRO A 682 27.11 -57.18 -61.44
N VAL A 683 26.17 -56.76 -60.61
CA VAL A 683 25.97 -55.34 -60.29
C VAL A 683 26.59 -54.94 -58.95
N THR A 684 26.64 -53.64 -58.70
CA THR A 684 26.97 -53.00 -57.42
C THR A 684 25.86 -52.02 -57.06
N VAL A 685 25.56 -51.92 -55.77
CA VAL A 685 24.47 -51.11 -55.22
C VAL A 685 25.10 -50.01 -54.38
N SER A 686 24.61 -48.78 -54.52
CA SER A 686 25.08 -47.64 -53.74
C SER A 686 23.95 -46.64 -53.48
N LEU A 687 24.00 -45.97 -52.34
CA LEU A 687 23.14 -44.86 -51.97
C LEU A 687 23.90 -43.53 -52.05
N SER A 688 23.17 -42.45 -52.34
CA SER A 688 23.66 -41.09 -52.14
C SER A 688 23.95 -40.80 -50.66
N ASN A 689 24.69 -39.74 -50.37
CA ASN A 689 25.06 -39.37 -48.99
C ASN A 689 23.87 -39.10 -48.07
N ASP A 690 22.73 -38.67 -48.64
CA ASP A 690 21.47 -38.41 -47.95
C ASP A 690 20.49 -39.58 -48.05
N ASN A 691 20.88 -40.69 -48.69
CA ASN A 691 20.09 -41.89 -48.93
C ASN A 691 18.80 -41.68 -49.74
N THR A 692 18.67 -40.61 -50.53
CA THR A 692 17.48 -40.33 -51.36
C THR A 692 17.58 -40.91 -52.78
N LEU A 693 18.77 -41.34 -53.21
CA LEU A 693 19.03 -41.95 -54.51
C LEU A 693 19.73 -43.31 -54.34
N LEU A 694 19.06 -44.38 -54.77
CA LEU A 694 19.64 -45.71 -54.95
C LEU A 694 20.16 -45.83 -56.39
N THR A 695 21.41 -46.24 -56.57
CA THR A 695 22.04 -46.48 -57.87
C THR A 695 22.58 -47.90 -57.95
N ILE A 696 22.18 -48.59 -59.01
CA ILE A 696 22.67 -49.93 -59.38
C ILE A 696 23.51 -49.77 -60.65
N SER A 697 24.77 -50.18 -60.60
CA SER A 697 25.71 -50.09 -61.72
C SER A 697 26.46 -51.40 -61.95
N THR A 698 26.94 -51.65 -63.17
CA THR A 698 27.76 -52.83 -63.47
C THR A 698 29.03 -52.88 -62.59
N ALA A 699 29.34 -54.06 -62.05
CA ALA A 699 30.45 -54.22 -61.11
C ALA A 699 31.80 -53.88 -61.75
N GLY A 700 32.49 -52.90 -61.16
CA GLY A 700 33.77 -52.39 -61.67
C GLY A 700 33.64 -51.25 -62.68
N GLU A 701 32.42 -50.91 -63.12
CA GLU A 701 32.11 -49.86 -64.09
C GLU A 701 31.03 -48.91 -63.53
N PRO A 702 31.35 -48.04 -62.54
CA PRO A 702 30.36 -47.23 -61.85
C PRO A 702 29.62 -46.21 -62.74
N ASN A 703 30.13 -45.93 -63.94
CA ASN A 703 29.49 -45.04 -64.91
C ASN A 703 28.48 -45.77 -65.81
N GLU A 704 28.44 -47.10 -65.77
CA GLU A 704 27.42 -47.91 -66.44
C GLU A 704 26.28 -48.18 -65.46
N VAL A 705 25.31 -47.26 -65.43
CA VAL A 705 24.15 -47.33 -64.55
C VAL A 705 23.13 -48.28 -65.16
N VAL A 706 22.70 -49.27 -64.38
CA VAL A 706 21.66 -50.25 -64.74
C VAL A 706 20.28 -49.74 -64.32
N MET A 707 20.17 -49.23 -63.09
CA MET A 707 18.92 -48.70 -62.54
C MET A 707 19.19 -47.62 -61.49
N THR A 708 18.28 -46.64 -61.40
CA THR A 708 18.23 -45.66 -60.31
C THR A 708 16.84 -45.57 -59.72
N VAL A 709 16.75 -45.39 -58.40
CA VAL A 709 15.51 -45.08 -57.69
C VAL A 709 15.72 -43.80 -56.89
N THR A 710 14.86 -42.80 -57.09
CA THR A 710 14.90 -41.51 -56.36
C THR A 710 13.63 -41.33 -55.55
N ILE A 711 13.73 -40.88 -54.31
CA ILE A 711 12.58 -40.55 -53.45
C ILE A 711 12.64 -39.11 -52.96
N ASN A 712 11.49 -38.46 -52.92
CA ASN A 712 11.29 -37.10 -52.41
C ASN A 712 10.67 -37.13 -51.00
N THR A 713 10.75 -36.01 -50.28
CA THR A 713 10.20 -35.87 -48.92
C THR A 713 8.68 -35.96 -48.85
N ASP A 714 7.97 -35.70 -49.95
CA ASP A 714 6.53 -35.89 -50.06
C ASP A 714 6.13 -37.35 -50.27
N GLY A 715 7.09 -38.28 -50.32
CA GLY A 715 6.88 -39.71 -50.54
C GLY A 715 6.77 -40.12 -52.01
N SER A 716 6.84 -39.19 -52.96
CA SER A 716 6.91 -39.51 -54.39
C SER A 716 8.25 -40.12 -54.75
N TYR A 717 8.26 -41.14 -55.59
CA TYR A 717 9.49 -41.78 -56.06
C TYR A 717 9.45 -42.11 -57.55
N THR A 718 10.64 -42.15 -58.15
CA THR A 718 10.83 -42.47 -59.56
C THR A 718 11.85 -43.60 -59.69
N VAL A 719 11.49 -44.63 -60.45
CA VAL A 719 12.39 -45.71 -60.87
C VAL A 719 12.78 -45.46 -62.32
N VAL A 720 14.06 -45.50 -62.64
CA VAL A 720 14.59 -45.40 -64.00
C VAL A 720 15.52 -46.59 -64.26
N GLN A 721 15.17 -47.42 -65.23
CA GLN A 721 16.03 -48.49 -65.74
C GLN A 721 16.77 -47.98 -66.99
N ASN A 722 18.07 -48.22 -67.04
CA ASN A 722 18.97 -47.79 -68.12
C ASN A 722 19.61 -48.98 -68.87
N ALA A 723 19.64 -50.16 -68.26
CA ALA A 723 20.06 -51.41 -68.89
C ALA A 723 19.19 -52.58 -68.41
N ALA A 724 19.05 -53.61 -69.24
CA ALA A 724 18.23 -54.78 -68.94
C ALA A 724 18.78 -55.58 -67.75
N LEU A 725 17.89 -56.19 -66.97
CA LEU A 725 18.25 -57.01 -65.80
C LEU A 725 18.04 -58.48 -66.15
N ASP A 726 18.95 -59.36 -65.75
CA ASP A 726 18.77 -60.78 -66.02
C ASP A 726 17.66 -61.36 -65.12
N HIS A 727 16.67 -61.98 -65.75
CA HIS A 727 15.50 -62.51 -65.04
C HIS A 727 15.64 -63.98 -64.63
N PRO A 728 14.98 -64.40 -63.53
CA PRO A 728 14.79 -65.81 -63.20
C PRO A 728 13.83 -66.50 -64.20
N LEU A 729 13.74 -67.83 -64.14
CA LEU A 729 12.92 -68.64 -65.07
C LEU A 729 11.40 -68.34 -65.04
N ASP A 730 10.92 -67.68 -63.99
CA ASP A 730 9.54 -67.22 -63.85
C ASP A 730 9.34 -65.79 -64.36
N ASN A 731 10.36 -65.19 -64.97
CA ASN A 731 10.32 -63.93 -65.70
C ASN A 731 9.87 -62.72 -64.85
N LEU A 732 10.12 -62.77 -63.53
CA LEU A 732 9.74 -61.71 -62.60
C LEU A 732 10.83 -61.46 -61.56
N LEU A 733 11.24 -60.21 -61.44
CA LEU A 733 12.05 -59.71 -60.32
C LEU A 733 11.15 -58.87 -59.41
N GLU A 734 11.10 -59.21 -58.12
CA GLU A 734 10.47 -58.40 -57.08
C GLU A 734 11.56 -57.79 -56.20
N LEU A 735 11.72 -56.47 -56.26
CA LEU A 735 12.81 -55.75 -55.62
C LEU A 735 12.25 -54.83 -54.52
N PRO A 736 12.24 -55.28 -53.25
CA PRO A 736 11.77 -54.47 -52.13
C PRO A 736 12.83 -53.45 -51.69
N ILE A 737 12.39 -52.26 -51.34
CA ILE A 737 13.22 -51.18 -50.77
C ILE A 737 12.50 -50.65 -49.53
N THR A 738 13.16 -50.72 -48.36
CA THR A 738 12.65 -50.07 -47.15
C THR A 738 12.89 -48.57 -47.23
N VAL A 739 11.84 -47.80 -47.01
CA VAL A 739 11.82 -46.34 -46.92
C VAL A 739 11.62 -45.96 -45.45
N ILE A 740 12.38 -45.00 -44.97
CA ILE A 740 12.31 -44.42 -43.64
C ILE A 740 11.82 -42.99 -43.79
N ALA A 741 10.72 -42.65 -43.12
CA ALA A 741 10.26 -41.28 -42.93
C ALA A 741 10.61 -40.83 -41.50
N THR A 742 11.10 -39.59 -41.38
CA THR A 742 11.49 -38.96 -40.11
C THR A 742 10.81 -37.59 -40.05
N ASP A 743 10.08 -37.29 -38.99
CA ASP A 743 9.53 -35.98 -38.66
C ASP A 743 10.54 -35.09 -37.92
N PHE A 744 10.14 -33.87 -37.56
CA PHE A 744 11.05 -32.82 -37.09
C PHE A 744 11.60 -33.03 -35.67
N ASP A 745 10.98 -33.87 -34.85
CA ASP A 745 11.47 -34.29 -33.52
C ASP A 745 12.32 -35.57 -33.57
N GLY A 746 12.43 -36.19 -34.75
CA GLY A 746 13.32 -37.33 -35.02
C GLY A 746 12.65 -38.70 -34.90
N ASP A 747 11.34 -38.75 -34.72
CA ASP A 747 10.56 -39.97 -34.72
C ASP A 747 10.55 -40.64 -36.11
N THR A 748 10.51 -41.99 -36.17
CA THR A 748 10.74 -42.70 -37.45
C THR A 748 9.70 -43.76 -37.80
N GLY A 749 9.14 -43.61 -38.99
CA GLY A 749 8.24 -44.57 -39.64
C GLY A 749 8.96 -45.35 -40.74
N ASN A 750 8.57 -46.61 -40.97
CA ASN A 750 9.15 -47.44 -42.03
C ASN A 750 8.08 -48.02 -42.95
N GLU A 751 8.26 -47.86 -44.25
CA GLU A 751 7.41 -48.44 -45.29
C GLU A 751 8.25 -49.18 -46.34
N VAL A 752 7.59 -49.92 -47.23
CA VAL A 752 8.27 -50.69 -48.29
C VAL A 752 7.76 -50.29 -49.66
N ILE A 753 8.68 -49.98 -50.56
CA ILE A 753 8.44 -49.92 -52.02
C ILE A 753 8.76 -51.29 -52.60
N THR A 754 7.87 -51.86 -53.41
CA THR A 754 8.12 -53.09 -54.18
C THR A 754 8.15 -52.76 -55.66
N ILE A 755 9.31 -52.95 -56.30
CA ILE A 755 9.46 -52.79 -57.75
C ILE A 755 9.36 -54.15 -58.41
N LYS A 756 8.35 -54.34 -59.27
CA LYS A 756 8.19 -55.57 -60.05
C LYS A 756 8.64 -55.34 -61.49
N VAL A 757 9.71 -56.00 -61.88
CA VAL A 757 10.23 -56.00 -63.24
C VAL A 757 9.86 -57.32 -63.88
N THR A 758 9.03 -57.27 -64.91
CA THR A 758 8.73 -58.44 -65.75
C THR A 758 9.72 -58.48 -66.90
N ASP A 759 10.24 -59.68 -67.19
CA ASP A 759 11.13 -59.95 -68.30
C ASP A 759 10.53 -59.43 -69.62
N GLY A 760 11.42 -58.93 -70.47
CA GLY A 760 11.07 -58.27 -71.70
C GLY A 760 10.78 -59.25 -72.84
N THR A 761 11.13 -58.82 -74.05
CA THR A 761 10.91 -59.64 -75.25
C THR A 761 12.03 -60.66 -75.45
N ASP A 762 11.66 -61.91 -75.70
CA ASP A 762 12.60 -62.96 -76.11
C ASP A 762 13.37 -62.59 -77.40
N PRO A 763 14.62 -63.06 -77.57
CA PRO A 763 15.34 -62.90 -78.83
C PRO A 763 14.66 -63.65 -79.98
N ALA A 764 14.57 -63.01 -81.13
CA ALA A 764 13.91 -63.57 -82.31
C ALA A 764 14.91 -63.89 -83.42
N ALA A 765 14.82 -65.08 -84.01
CA ALA A 765 15.65 -65.47 -85.15
C ALA A 765 14.79 -65.68 -86.41
N SER A 766 15.35 -65.30 -87.56
CA SER A 766 14.74 -65.62 -88.87
C SER A 766 15.46 -66.78 -89.53
N ASP A 767 14.68 -67.68 -90.16
CA ASP A 767 15.21 -68.82 -90.91
C ASP A 767 16.26 -68.36 -91.95
N SER A 768 17.38 -69.08 -91.99
CA SER A 768 18.41 -68.91 -93.01
C SER A 768 18.60 -70.22 -93.76
N SER A 769 18.86 -70.13 -95.06
CA SER A 769 19.08 -71.30 -95.90
C SER A 769 20.37 -71.16 -96.69
N VAL A 770 21.05 -72.29 -96.87
CA VAL A 770 22.26 -72.39 -97.67
C VAL A 770 22.06 -73.51 -98.66
N THR A 771 22.23 -73.22 -99.95
CA THR A 771 22.15 -74.22 -101.02
C THR A 771 23.54 -74.50 -101.56
N PHE A 772 23.89 -75.78 -101.70
CA PHE A 772 25.12 -76.21 -102.38
C PHE A 772 24.81 -77.35 -103.34
N THR A 773 25.72 -77.60 -104.28
CA THR A 773 25.61 -78.69 -105.25
C THR A 773 26.75 -79.68 -105.02
N GLU A 774 26.41 -80.96 -104.85
CA GLU A 774 27.36 -82.04 -104.59
C GLU A 774 28.19 -82.39 -105.85
N LEU A 775 29.50 -82.61 -105.69
CA LEU A 775 30.42 -83.05 -106.75
C LEU A 775 31.40 -84.08 -106.18
N GLU A 776 31.68 -85.15 -106.93
CA GLU A 776 32.11 -86.48 -106.44
C GLU A 776 33.35 -86.56 -105.53
N ASN A 777 34.21 -85.53 -105.35
CA ASN A 777 35.48 -85.70 -104.61
C ASN A 777 36.09 -84.43 -103.97
N ALA A 778 35.31 -83.46 -103.47
CA ALA A 778 35.90 -82.29 -102.80
C ALA A 778 35.07 -81.75 -101.61
N VAL A 779 35.76 -81.38 -100.53
CA VAL A 779 35.17 -80.66 -99.38
C VAL A 779 34.63 -79.31 -99.86
N ARG A 780 33.41 -78.97 -99.47
CA ARG A 780 32.77 -77.68 -99.76
C ARG A 780 32.39 -77.03 -98.44
N ASN A 781 32.74 -75.75 -98.32
CA ASN A 781 32.25 -74.91 -97.26
C ASN A 781 31.13 -74.06 -97.86
N ALA A 782 29.97 -74.09 -97.22
CA ALA A 782 28.87 -73.20 -97.54
C ALA A 782 28.53 -72.45 -96.25
N ALA A 783 28.38 -71.14 -96.35
CA ALA A 783 28.12 -70.27 -95.22
C ALA A 783 26.81 -69.52 -95.45
N GLY A 784 26.03 -69.38 -94.39
CA GLY A 784 24.84 -68.56 -94.32
C GLY A 784 24.88 -67.73 -93.04
N THR A 785 24.11 -66.66 -93.02
CA THR A 785 23.96 -65.82 -91.84
C THR A 785 22.54 -65.98 -91.32
N ILE A 786 22.39 -66.29 -90.04
CA ILE A 786 21.11 -66.17 -89.33
C ILE A 786 21.10 -64.77 -88.74
N LYS A 787 20.06 -64.00 -89.04
CA LYS A 787 19.80 -62.74 -88.35
C LYS A 787 19.06 -63.06 -87.07
N ILE A 788 19.68 -62.72 -85.94
CA ILE A 788 19.07 -62.75 -84.63
C ILE A 788 18.82 -61.30 -84.27
N ASP A 789 17.55 -60.95 -84.11
CA ASP A 789 17.13 -59.69 -83.52
C ASP A 789 17.19 -59.89 -82.01
N LYS A 790 17.99 -59.05 -81.34
CA LYS A 790 18.06 -59.10 -79.89
C LYS A 790 16.70 -58.75 -79.30
N GLY A 791 16.41 -59.39 -78.17
CA GLY A 791 15.24 -59.11 -77.37
C GLY A 791 15.45 -57.85 -76.54
N SER A 792 14.92 -57.86 -75.32
CA SER A 792 15.19 -56.82 -74.33
C SER A 792 16.61 -56.93 -73.76
N ASP A 793 17.16 -58.15 -73.67
CA ASP A 793 18.54 -58.40 -73.27
C ASP A 793 19.52 -58.58 -74.44
N ASP A 794 20.81 -58.57 -74.10
CA ASP A 794 21.84 -59.06 -75.01
C ASP A 794 21.80 -60.59 -75.17
N ILE A 795 22.26 -61.05 -76.33
CA ILE A 795 22.27 -62.48 -76.65
C ILE A 795 23.38 -63.19 -75.88
N ALA A 796 23.03 -63.92 -74.81
CA ALA A 796 23.98 -64.68 -74.00
C ALA A 796 24.67 -65.83 -74.78
N SER A 797 23.93 -66.57 -75.62
CA SER A 797 24.52 -67.63 -76.44
C SER A 797 23.73 -67.95 -77.70
N VAL A 798 24.43 -68.46 -78.72
CA VAL A 798 23.83 -69.01 -79.94
C VAL A 798 24.42 -70.41 -80.15
N VAL A 799 23.57 -71.43 -80.01
CA VAL A 799 23.96 -72.83 -80.17
C VAL A 799 23.10 -73.49 -81.23
N PHE A 800 23.63 -74.53 -81.88
CA PHE A 800 22.76 -75.41 -82.65
C PHE A 800 21.90 -76.22 -81.68
N ASP A 801 20.62 -76.38 -82.03
CA ASP A 801 19.75 -77.33 -81.36
C ASP A 801 20.42 -78.72 -81.36
N PRO A 802 20.60 -79.38 -80.20
CA PRO A 802 21.22 -80.69 -80.11
C PRO A 802 20.58 -81.75 -81.02
N SER A 803 19.30 -81.57 -81.39
CA SER A 803 18.59 -82.44 -82.33
C SER A 803 19.17 -82.42 -83.74
N VAL A 804 19.85 -81.35 -84.15
CA VAL A 804 20.54 -81.25 -85.46
C VAL A 804 21.66 -82.29 -85.57
N VAL A 805 22.27 -82.68 -84.45
CA VAL A 805 23.32 -83.71 -84.40
C VAL A 805 22.75 -85.14 -84.37
N SER A 806 21.44 -85.27 -84.13
CA SER A 806 20.73 -86.56 -84.10
C SER A 806 20.11 -86.96 -85.43
N ASP A 807 20.09 -86.05 -86.42
CA ASP A 807 19.75 -86.35 -87.80
C ASP A 807 20.88 -87.14 -88.48
N ASP A 808 20.58 -88.09 -89.38
CA ASP A 808 21.56 -89.02 -89.98
C ASP A 808 22.41 -88.31 -91.05
N LEU A 809 23.26 -87.38 -90.61
CA LEU A 809 24.12 -86.52 -91.42
C LEU A 809 25.55 -87.09 -91.50
N THR A 810 25.68 -88.35 -91.90
CA THR A 810 27.00 -88.97 -92.11
C THR A 810 27.80 -88.25 -93.21
N GLY A 811 28.73 -87.38 -92.80
CA GLY A 811 29.67 -86.68 -93.71
C GLY A 811 29.70 -85.15 -93.62
N PHE A 812 28.80 -84.51 -92.86
CA PHE A 812 28.77 -83.05 -92.68
C PHE A 812 29.49 -82.60 -91.41
N ARG A 813 30.14 -81.45 -91.47
CA ARG A 813 30.65 -80.72 -90.28
C ARG A 813 30.04 -79.33 -90.30
N VAL A 814 29.36 -78.97 -89.21
CA VAL A 814 28.70 -77.68 -89.04
C VAL A 814 29.39 -76.94 -87.88
N GLY A 815 29.56 -75.62 -88.02
CA GLY A 815 30.13 -74.77 -86.97
C GLY A 815 29.52 -73.37 -87.02
N ILE A 816 29.42 -72.73 -85.85
CA ILE A 816 28.97 -71.33 -85.70
C ILE A 816 30.19 -70.48 -85.38
N GLY A 817 30.24 -69.28 -85.95
CA GLY A 817 31.09 -68.19 -85.47
C GLY A 817 30.21 -66.96 -85.29
N LEU A 818 30.27 -66.34 -84.11
CA LEU A 818 29.68 -65.02 -83.88
C LEU A 818 30.58 -63.99 -84.57
N GLN A 819 29.98 -63.04 -85.29
CA GLN A 819 30.67 -61.86 -85.84
C GLN A 819 30.08 -60.59 -85.27
#